data_AF-A0A1N7FEK3-F1
#
_entry.id   AF-A0A1N7FEK3-F1
#
_cell.length_a   1.000
_cell.length_b   1.000
_cell.length_c   1.000
_cell.angle_alpha   90.00
_cell.angle_beta   90.00
_cell.angle_gamma   90.00
#
_symmetry.space_group_name_H-M   'P 1'
#
loop_
_entity.id
_entity.type
_entity.pdbx_description
1 polymer ?
#
loop_
_entity_poly.entity_id
_entity_poly.type
_entity_poly.pdbx_seq_one_letter_code
_entity_poly.pdbx_strand_id
1 'polypeptide(L)'
;MTPPFVMLHPSRFWLHGLLVLLLLIASLAQAKDYGDIQQQRIHQVLSPVDSISEPDGPFKVRKLSAAGKVVGYVFQSLDVVDIPAYSGKPINVQVILDPAGVILDAFVLEHHEPILLIGIAEEKLHAFSARYSGIKVNQRVVVGHSSDPNAVTVDAIAGATVTAMVVNEVIMRAAHDVAVSLELVKGDAGLAVAPARVRDDLYEPADWKTLTGNGAVRRLHLTRGQADASFKGTEAEGVEAASAEQADDTFIDLYVTHLNPPTIGRNLLGEAQYRTLMAELKPGEQAIAVMGSGRYSFKGSGYVRGGIFDRVQVRQFGDAISFRDLDFQRLDDVAPTDMPEFDEMAIFIVRASHRFDPGSPWSLELLVRRQTGPVSGIFSSFELAYQLPEPYLERPLPTAEQLAAAEEASRPMWLTLWYQKSLEISVLGVALLVLTAILFLQDALARRPKLLHWVRRGYLMFTVVFLGGYALAQLSVVNVLTFVHALFEGFRWELFLTDPLIFILWVFTAASILLWGRGVFCGWLCPFGALQELLNELARKLKVPQYELPFAVHERLWAIKYIILLVLFGVSLESMSSAERLAEVEPFKTAITLRFDRQWWFVAYALGLLVVNLFTRKVYCRYICPLGAALAMPTRLRLFDWLKRRKECGNPCQLCAKECEIQAIHPDGRINANECHYCLDCQMTWHNENKCPPLINKRKKRSKASATETQLIPVVQVTPAP
;
A
#
# COMPACT_ATOMS: atom_id res chain seq x y z
N MET A 1 -6.31 -65.43 20.08
CA MET A 1 -5.47 -65.70 18.89
C MET A 1 -5.43 -64.43 18.06
N THR A 2 -4.34 -63.69 18.19
CA THR A 2 -4.04 -62.45 17.47
C THR A 2 -2.87 -62.72 16.50
N PRO A 3 -2.90 -62.26 15.24
CA PRO A 3 -1.76 -62.41 14.33
C PRO A 3 -0.74 -61.26 14.51
N PRO A 4 0.53 -61.45 14.12
CA PRO A 4 1.61 -60.51 14.41
C PRO A 4 1.76 -59.41 13.36
N PHE A 5 2.20 -58.23 13.83
CA PHE A 5 2.65 -57.09 13.04
C PHE A 5 4.02 -57.35 12.42
N VAL A 6 4.18 -57.09 11.12
CA VAL A 6 5.49 -57.02 10.43
C VAL A 6 5.78 -55.54 10.12
N MET A 7 6.85 -55.00 10.69
CA MET A 7 7.36 -53.66 10.36
C MET A 7 8.20 -53.71 9.07
N LEU A 8 7.85 -52.86 8.10
CA LEU A 8 8.68 -52.55 6.93
C LEU A 8 9.31 -51.15 7.11
N HIS A 9 10.63 -51.06 7.00
CA HIS A 9 11.46 -49.87 7.21
C HIS A 9 11.32 -48.83 6.06
N PRO A 10 11.06 -47.53 6.33
CA PRO A 10 10.79 -46.52 5.30
C PRO A 10 11.99 -45.60 4.98
N SER A 11 13.23 -46.10 4.94
CA SER A 11 14.41 -45.21 4.84
C SER A 11 14.82 -44.79 3.42
N ARG A 12 14.43 -45.54 2.38
CA ARG A 12 14.89 -45.26 0.99
C ARG A 12 14.00 -44.34 0.16
N PHE A 13 12.70 -44.27 0.46
CA PHE A 13 11.75 -43.40 -0.25
C PHE A 13 11.92 -41.91 0.11
N TRP A 14 12.26 -41.62 1.36
CA TRP A 14 12.46 -40.25 1.83
C TRP A 14 13.67 -39.55 1.20
N LEU A 15 14.78 -40.28 1.01
CA LEU A 15 15.99 -39.74 0.39
C LEU A 15 15.79 -39.40 -1.11
N HIS A 16 15.02 -40.21 -1.84
CA HIS A 16 14.71 -39.93 -3.25
C HIS A 16 13.70 -38.78 -3.38
N GLY A 17 12.73 -38.70 -2.47
CA GLY A 17 11.81 -37.55 -2.39
C GLY A 17 12.54 -36.23 -2.09
N LEU A 18 13.53 -36.25 -1.19
CA LEU A 18 14.31 -35.06 -0.83
C LEU A 18 15.24 -34.60 -1.96
N LEU A 19 15.82 -35.53 -2.71
CA LEU A 19 16.70 -35.21 -3.84
C LEU A 19 15.94 -34.65 -5.05
N VAL A 20 14.72 -35.18 -5.31
CA VAL A 20 13.81 -34.64 -6.32
C VAL A 20 13.30 -33.25 -5.90
N LEU A 21 13.01 -33.05 -4.62
CA LEU A 21 12.65 -31.73 -4.08
C LEU A 21 13.81 -30.72 -4.20
N LEU A 22 15.06 -31.13 -3.92
CA LEU A 22 16.25 -30.29 -4.07
C LEU A 22 16.58 -29.95 -5.54
N LEU A 23 16.32 -30.88 -6.47
CA LEU A 23 16.45 -30.62 -7.92
C LEU A 23 15.34 -29.72 -8.48
N LEU A 24 14.13 -29.80 -7.91
CA LEU A 24 13.02 -28.86 -8.20
C LEU A 24 13.27 -27.47 -7.61
N ILE A 25 13.95 -27.36 -6.46
CA ILE A 25 14.34 -26.08 -5.85
C ILE A 25 15.48 -25.41 -6.66
N ALA A 26 16.39 -26.19 -7.24
CA ALA A 26 17.50 -25.66 -8.06
C ALA A 26 17.06 -25.09 -9.41
N SER A 27 15.82 -25.35 -9.87
CA SER A 27 15.26 -24.80 -11.11
C SER A 27 14.43 -23.52 -10.91
N LEU A 28 14.30 -23.03 -9.67
CA LEU A 28 13.49 -21.85 -9.32
C LEU A 28 14.21 -20.49 -9.38
N ALA A 29 15.45 -20.45 -9.89
CA ALA A 29 16.26 -19.21 -9.92
C ALA A 29 16.68 -18.79 -11.34
N GLN A 30 15.80 -18.93 -12.33
CA GLN A 30 15.93 -18.15 -13.58
C GLN A 30 15.04 -16.91 -13.48
N ALA A 31 15.66 -15.73 -13.59
CA ALA A 31 14.94 -14.49 -13.85
C ALA A 31 14.16 -14.65 -15.16
N LYS A 32 12.86 -14.35 -15.11
CA LYS A 32 11.96 -14.43 -16.25
C LYS A 32 12.37 -13.38 -17.28
N ASP A 33 12.72 -13.80 -18.50
CA ASP A 33 13.17 -12.92 -19.58
C ASP A 33 11.96 -12.35 -20.35
N TYR A 34 11.88 -11.02 -20.42
CA TYR A 34 10.83 -10.26 -21.10
C TYR A 34 11.30 -9.70 -22.48
N GLY A 35 12.50 -10.12 -22.92
CA GLY A 35 13.36 -9.46 -23.93
C GLY A 35 12.67 -8.87 -25.17
N ASP A 36 11.86 -9.64 -25.89
CA ASP A 36 11.33 -9.20 -27.20
C ASP A 36 10.40 -7.98 -27.09
N ILE A 37 9.54 -7.94 -26.07
CA ILE A 37 8.58 -6.84 -25.87
C ILE A 37 9.30 -5.57 -25.43
N GLN A 38 10.31 -5.71 -24.56
CA GLN A 38 11.07 -4.56 -24.05
C GLN A 38 11.80 -3.82 -25.16
N GLN A 39 12.43 -4.56 -26.09
CA GLN A 39 13.11 -3.96 -27.23
C GLN A 39 12.12 -3.35 -28.23
N GLN A 40 10.99 -4.02 -28.49
CA GLN A 40 9.94 -3.49 -29.37
C GLN A 40 9.42 -2.14 -28.89
N ARG A 41 9.16 -1.97 -27.58
CA ARG A 41 8.68 -0.70 -27.02
C ARG A 41 9.71 0.41 -27.15
N ILE A 42 10.99 0.12 -26.89
CA ILE A 42 12.08 1.10 -27.06
C ILE A 42 12.11 1.62 -28.51
N HIS A 43 12.08 0.72 -29.51
CA HIS A 43 12.12 1.11 -30.92
C HIS A 43 10.85 1.80 -31.41
N GLN A 44 9.68 1.55 -30.78
CA GLN A 44 8.44 2.25 -31.10
C GLN A 44 8.44 3.71 -30.62
N VAL A 45 9.07 3.97 -29.47
CA VAL A 45 9.05 5.28 -28.80
C VAL A 45 10.23 6.14 -29.21
N LEU A 46 11.42 5.54 -29.34
CA LEU A 46 12.66 6.19 -29.73
C LEU A 46 13.24 5.50 -30.97
N SER A 47 13.21 6.21 -32.10
CA SER A 47 13.85 5.75 -33.34
C SER A 47 14.51 6.93 -34.06
N PRO A 48 15.83 6.88 -34.34
CA PRO A 48 16.76 5.76 -34.13
C PRO A 48 17.36 5.66 -32.70
N VAL A 49 17.68 4.44 -32.26
CA VAL A 49 18.51 4.13 -31.07
C VAL A 49 19.60 3.16 -31.54
N ASP A 50 20.87 3.55 -31.36
CA ASP A 50 22.02 2.82 -31.91
C ASP A 50 22.64 1.87 -30.87
N SER A 51 22.51 2.16 -29.57
CA SER A 51 23.06 1.33 -28.49
C SER A 51 22.24 1.42 -27.21
N ILE A 52 22.09 0.29 -26.52
CA ILE A 52 21.49 0.15 -25.19
C ILE A 52 22.59 -0.29 -24.22
N SER A 53 22.78 0.41 -23.10
CA SER A 53 23.79 0.02 -22.10
C SER A 53 23.38 -1.22 -21.30
N GLU A 54 24.37 -1.86 -20.66
CA GLU A 54 24.10 -2.78 -19.56
C GLU A 54 23.37 -2.05 -18.41
N PRO A 55 22.60 -2.77 -17.56
CA PRO A 55 21.95 -2.19 -16.40
C PRO A 55 22.96 -1.61 -15.42
N ASP A 56 22.79 -0.35 -15.04
CA ASP A 56 23.72 0.42 -14.21
C ASP A 56 23.01 1.05 -12.99
N GLY A 57 23.76 1.25 -11.91
CA GLY A 57 23.28 1.87 -10.67
C GLY A 57 22.32 1.00 -9.82
N PRO A 58 21.81 1.56 -8.71
CA PRO A 58 20.97 0.84 -7.74
C PRO A 58 19.63 0.38 -8.31
N PHE A 59 19.14 1.05 -9.36
CA PHE A 59 17.85 0.80 -10.02
C PHE A 59 17.97 0.07 -11.36
N LYS A 60 19.16 -0.44 -11.70
CA LYS A 60 19.43 -1.19 -12.95
C LYS A 60 18.96 -0.46 -14.22
N VAL A 61 19.18 0.85 -14.27
CA VAL A 61 18.75 1.68 -15.39
C VAL A 61 19.63 1.39 -16.61
N ARG A 62 19.03 1.30 -17.79
CA ARG A 62 19.75 1.23 -19.08
C ARG A 62 19.69 2.56 -19.81
N LYS A 63 20.82 3.03 -20.32
CA LYS A 63 20.94 4.26 -21.11
C LYS A 63 20.69 3.94 -22.57
N LEU A 64 19.85 4.74 -23.22
CA LEU A 64 19.54 4.66 -24.65
C LEU A 64 20.31 5.77 -25.35
N SER A 65 21.13 5.41 -26.35
CA SER A 65 21.94 6.38 -27.09
C SER A 65 21.68 6.31 -28.60
N ALA A 66 21.67 7.48 -29.23
CA ALA A 66 21.63 7.64 -30.69
C ALA A 66 22.71 8.66 -31.12
N ALA A 67 23.47 8.33 -32.16
CA ALA A 67 24.58 9.14 -32.67
C ALA A 67 25.56 9.61 -31.57
N GLY A 68 25.83 8.75 -30.57
CA GLY A 68 26.74 9.05 -29.46
C GLY A 68 26.20 9.99 -28.37
N LYS A 69 24.90 10.35 -28.40
CA LYS A 69 24.23 11.12 -27.34
C LYS A 69 23.17 10.29 -26.65
N VAL A 70 23.02 10.46 -25.34
CA VAL A 70 21.94 9.83 -24.57
C VAL A 70 20.61 10.48 -24.97
N VAL A 71 19.71 9.67 -25.50
CA VAL A 71 18.36 10.08 -25.95
C VAL A 71 17.27 9.65 -24.98
N GLY A 72 17.59 8.79 -24.01
CA GLY A 72 16.66 8.42 -22.94
C GLY A 72 17.21 7.38 -21.98
N TYR A 73 16.40 7.03 -21.00
CA TYR A 73 16.68 6.04 -19.96
C TYR A 73 15.52 5.06 -19.87
N VAL A 74 15.81 3.78 -19.68
CA VAL A 74 14.78 2.74 -19.52
C VAL A 74 15.06 1.90 -18.29
N PHE A 75 14.01 1.60 -17.53
CA PHE A 75 14.08 0.77 -16.33
C PHE A 75 12.75 0.03 -16.10
N GLN A 76 12.77 -0.95 -15.20
CA GLN A 76 11.59 -1.68 -14.75
C GLN A 76 11.20 -1.20 -13.36
N SER A 77 9.91 -0.98 -13.12
CA SER A 77 9.42 -0.50 -11.83
C SER A 77 9.76 -1.44 -10.67
N LEU A 78 9.82 -2.76 -10.91
CA LEU A 78 10.20 -3.75 -9.90
C LEU A 78 11.65 -3.62 -9.40
N ASP A 79 12.54 -3.04 -10.20
CA ASP A 79 13.93 -2.78 -9.78
C ASP A 79 14.04 -1.49 -8.94
N VAL A 80 12.95 -0.73 -8.78
CA VAL A 80 12.91 0.56 -8.07
C VAL A 80 12.01 0.51 -6.83
N VAL A 81 10.76 0.07 -7.00
CA VAL A 81 9.73 0.08 -5.97
C VAL A 81 8.98 -1.25 -5.91
N ASP A 82 8.77 -1.76 -4.70
CA ASP A 82 7.97 -2.96 -4.43
C ASP A 82 6.61 -2.58 -3.83
N ILE A 83 5.71 -2.07 -4.69
CA ILE A 83 4.36 -1.66 -4.29
C ILE A 83 3.39 -2.79 -4.65
N PRO A 84 2.78 -3.47 -3.66
CA PRO A 84 1.80 -4.50 -3.93
C PRO A 84 0.53 -3.88 -4.52
N ALA A 85 -0.02 -4.54 -5.54
CA ALA A 85 -1.31 -4.16 -6.12
C ALA A 85 -2.47 -4.95 -5.49
N TYR A 86 -3.68 -4.89 -6.07
CA TYR A 86 -4.87 -5.53 -5.49
C TYR A 86 -4.71 -7.04 -5.32
N SER A 87 -3.96 -7.68 -6.23
CA SER A 87 -3.58 -9.10 -6.12
C SER A 87 -2.60 -9.44 -4.99
N GLY A 88 -2.00 -8.44 -4.35
CA GLY A 88 -0.90 -8.59 -3.39
C GLY A 88 0.46 -8.85 -4.02
N LYS A 89 0.52 -8.95 -5.35
CA LYS A 89 1.77 -8.97 -6.10
C LYS A 89 2.04 -7.59 -6.70
N PRO A 90 3.32 -7.18 -6.81
CA PRO A 90 3.67 -5.93 -7.47
C PRO A 90 3.43 -6.01 -8.98
N ILE A 91 3.20 -4.84 -9.60
CA ILE A 91 3.03 -4.70 -11.05
C ILE A 91 4.36 -4.27 -11.65
N ASN A 92 4.78 -4.95 -12.73
CA ASN A 92 5.99 -4.60 -13.45
C ASN A 92 5.68 -3.70 -14.64
N VAL A 93 6.24 -2.50 -14.64
CA VAL A 93 6.08 -1.50 -15.69
C VAL A 93 7.46 -1.13 -16.24
N GLN A 94 7.61 -1.18 -17.55
CA GLN A 94 8.74 -0.58 -18.24
C GLN A 94 8.46 0.91 -18.41
N VAL A 95 9.34 1.75 -17.88
CA VAL A 95 9.24 3.21 -18.01
C VAL A 95 10.42 3.69 -18.84
N ILE A 96 10.13 4.54 -19.83
CA ILE A 96 11.13 5.22 -20.67
C ILE A 96 11.07 6.71 -20.37
N LEU A 97 12.20 7.29 -19.96
CA LEU A 97 12.35 8.71 -19.68
C LEU A 97 13.22 9.38 -20.73
N ASP A 98 12.95 10.66 -21.01
CA ASP A 98 13.87 11.52 -21.74
C ASP A 98 14.94 12.13 -20.79
N PRO A 99 15.99 12.78 -21.33
CA PRO A 99 17.00 13.46 -20.52
C PRO A 99 16.49 14.69 -19.73
N ALA A 100 15.23 15.09 -19.90
CA ALA A 100 14.61 16.19 -19.17
C ALA A 100 13.68 15.71 -18.04
N GLY A 101 13.61 14.39 -17.78
CA GLY A 101 12.74 13.81 -16.77
C GLY A 101 11.26 13.82 -17.19
N VAL A 102 10.97 13.73 -18.48
CA VAL A 102 9.62 13.52 -19.03
C VAL A 102 9.45 12.04 -19.33
N ILE A 103 8.31 11.47 -18.93
CA ILE A 103 7.92 10.10 -19.27
C ILE A 103 7.57 10.06 -20.76
N LEU A 104 8.33 9.30 -21.55
CA LEU A 104 8.06 9.07 -22.97
C LEU A 104 7.07 7.93 -23.17
N ASP A 105 7.22 6.86 -22.38
CA ASP A 105 6.33 5.70 -22.38
C ASP A 105 6.30 5.01 -21.02
N ALA A 106 5.15 4.44 -20.67
CA ALA A 106 4.97 3.59 -19.51
C ALA A 106 4.14 2.37 -19.93
N PHE A 107 4.80 1.21 -20.03
CA PHE A 107 4.19 -0.02 -20.54
C PHE A 107 4.20 -1.11 -19.48
N VAL A 108 3.00 -1.61 -19.12
CA VAL A 108 2.88 -2.71 -18.15
C VAL A 108 3.40 -4.00 -18.80
N LEU A 109 4.50 -4.55 -18.29
CA LEU A 109 5.11 -5.80 -18.77
C LEU A 109 4.45 -7.02 -18.15
N GLU A 110 4.09 -6.94 -16.86
CA GLU A 110 3.45 -8.02 -16.14
C GLU A 110 2.54 -7.47 -15.05
N HIS A 111 1.34 -8.04 -14.92
CA HIS A 111 0.46 -7.79 -13.79
C HIS A 111 -0.25 -9.09 -13.39
N HIS A 112 -0.60 -9.19 -12.10
CA HIS A 112 -1.43 -10.28 -11.58
C HIS A 112 -2.81 -9.79 -11.13
N GLU A 113 -3.22 -8.62 -11.61
CA GLU A 113 -4.45 -7.96 -11.18
C GLU A 113 -5.71 -8.78 -11.55
N PRO A 114 -6.47 -9.27 -10.55
CA PRO A 114 -7.53 -10.23 -10.80
C PRO A 114 -8.65 -9.58 -11.62
N ILE A 115 -8.89 -8.28 -11.47
CA ILE A 115 -9.94 -7.54 -12.20
C ILE A 115 -9.60 -7.38 -13.69
N LEU A 116 -8.32 -7.19 -14.04
CA LEU A 116 -7.86 -7.02 -15.43
C LEU A 116 -7.71 -8.35 -16.17
N LEU A 117 -7.25 -9.39 -15.48
CA LEU A 117 -7.09 -10.72 -16.09
C LEU A 117 -8.43 -11.40 -16.49
N ILE A 118 -9.57 -10.87 -16.04
CA ILE A 118 -10.83 -11.62 -15.95
C ILE A 118 -12.06 -10.76 -16.32
N GLY A 119 -11.93 -9.50 -16.76
CA GLY A 119 -13.13 -8.68 -17.07
C GLY A 119 -12.95 -7.36 -17.77
N ILE A 120 -11.81 -6.70 -17.63
CA ILE A 120 -11.48 -5.46 -18.35
C ILE A 120 -10.40 -5.82 -19.35
N ALA A 121 -10.58 -5.53 -20.63
CA ALA A 121 -9.57 -5.80 -21.65
C ALA A 121 -8.21 -5.22 -21.20
N GLU A 122 -7.15 -6.02 -21.28
CA GLU A 122 -5.77 -5.62 -20.94
C GLU A 122 -5.35 -4.37 -21.74
N GLU A 123 -5.90 -4.21 -22.94
CA GLU A 123 -5.83 -2.99 -23.76
C GLU A 123 -6.24 -1.71 -23.02
N LYS A 124 -7.22 -1.75 -22.10
CA LYS A 124 -7.62 -0.59 -21.29
C LYS A 124 -6.57 -0.22 -20.24
N LEU A 125 -5.84 -1.20 -19.72
CA LEU A 125 -4.71 -0.95 -18.83
C LEU A 125 -3.54 -0.32 -19.61
N HIS A 126 -3.22 -0.87 -20.79
CA HIS A 126 -2.21 -0.27 -21.66
C HIS A 126 -2.62 1.13 -22.15
N ALA A 127 -3.90 1.34 -22.45
CA ALA A 127 -4.43 2.66 -22.83
C ALA A 127 -4.41 3.65 -21.65
N PHE A 128 -4.52 3.16 -20.42
CA PHE A 128 -4.35 3.98 -19.22
C PHE A 128 -2.88 4.35 -19.01
N SER A 129 -1.96 3.39 -19.07
CA SER A 129 -0.52 3.64 -18.87
C SER A 129 0.10 4.49 -19.98
N ALA A 130 -0.40 4.39 -21.21
CA ALA A 130 0.03 5.22 -22.33
C ALA A 130 -0.24 6.74 -22.11
N ARG A 131 -1.19 7.11 -21.24
CA ARG A 131 -1.51 8.52 -20.93
C ARG A 131 -0.44 9.22 -20.11
N TYR A 132 0.54 8.49 -19.58
CA TYR A 132 1.68 9.05 -18.87
C TYR A 132 2.73 9.64 -19.81
N SER A 133 2.62 9.39 -21.12
CA SER A 133 3.47 10.04 -22.12
C SER A 133 3.31 11.56 -22.08
N GLY A 134 4.43 12.28 -21.93
CA GLY A 134 4.46 13.74 -21.83
C GLY A 134 4.35 14.32 -20.41
N ILE A 135 4.15 13.48 -19.39
CA ILE A 135 4.11 13.90 -17.98
C ILE A 135 5.54 13.99 -17.43
N LYS A 136 5.86 15.09 -16.74
CA LYS A 136 7.14 15.22 -16.01
C LYS A 136 7.10 14.45 -14.70
N VAL A 137 8.22 13.83 -14.33
CA VAL A 137 8.36 13.04 -13.09
C VAL A 137 8.13 13.82 -11.80
N ASN A 138 8.23 15.16 -11.83
CA ASN A 138 7.94 16.04 -10.68
C ASN A 138 6.53 16.66 -10.71
N GLN A 139 5.69 16.31 -11.68
CA GLN A 139 4.31 16.76 -11.73
C GLN A 139 3.43 15.86 -10.87
N ARG A 140 2.48 16.49 -10.16
CA ARG A 140 1.48 15.76 -9.38
C ARG A 140 0.43 15.17 -10.33
N VAL A 141 0.35 13.85 -10.39
CA VAL A 141 -0.66 13.14 -11.19
C VAL A 141 -1.76 12.60 -10.28
N VAL A 142 -3.02 12.89 -10.61
CA VAL A 142 -4.20 12.42 -9.88
C VAL A 142 -5.04 11.54 -10.80
N VAL A 143 -5.38 10.34 -10.31
CA VAL A 143 -6.31 9.44 -11.02
C VAL A 143 -7.75 9.86 -10.72
N GLY A 144 -8.50 10.24 -11.75
CA GLY A 144 -9.85 10.79 -11.63
C GLY A 144 -9.89 12.32 -11.66
N HIS A 145 -10.79 12.93 -10.89
CA HIS A 145 -11.00 14.39 -10.89
C HIS A 145 -10.20 15.07 -9.78
N SER A 146 -9.55 16.20 -10.11
CA SER A 146 -8.87 17.08 -9.15
C SER A 146 -9.38 18.50 -9.30
N SER A 147 -9.59 19.20 -8.18
CA SER A 147 -9.92 20.64 -8.15
C SER A 147 -8.69 21.55 -8.19
N ASP A 148 -7.49 20.96 -8.17
CA ASP A 148 -6.20 21.66 -8.23
C ASP A 148 -5.81 21.91 -9.69
N PRO A 149 -5.69 23.17 -10.15
CA PRO A 149 -5.34 23.51 -11.53
C PRO A 149 -3.90 23.11 -11.92
N ASN A 150 -3.04 22.80 -10.94
CA ASN A 150 -1.66 22.39 -11.17
C ASN A 150 -1.47 20.86 -11.20
N ALA A 151 -2.52 20.07 -10.92
CA ALA A 151 -2.47 18.62 -10.95
C ALA A 151 -2.84 18.08 -12.35
N VAL A 152 -2.04 17.15 -12.86
CA VAL A 152 -2.34 16.43 -14.11
C VAL A 152 -3.35 15.33 -13.80
N THR A 153 -4.53 15.39 -14.40
CA THR A 153 -5.58 14.38 -14.19
C THR A 153 -5.53 13.29 -15.26
N VAL A 154 -5.55 12.03 -14.84
CA VAL A 154 -5.67 10.86 -15.72
C VAL A 154 -6.96 10.11 -15.37
N ASP A 155 -7.84 9.85 -16.35
CA ASP A 155 -9.11 9.16 -16.03
C ASP A 155 -8.87 7.78 -15.44
N ALA A 156 -9.64 7.43 -14.41
CA ALA A 156 -9.64 6.11 -13.82
C ALA A 156 -10.19 5.04 -14.80
N ILE A 157 -9.71 3.80 -14.66
CA ILE A 157 -10.30 2.65 -15.35
C ILE A 157 -11.61 2.27 -14.64
N ALA A 158 -12.73 2.38 -15.35
CA ALA A 158 -14.05 2.02 -14.82
C ALA A 158 -14.07 0.56 -14.32
N GLY A 159 -14.38 0.37 -13.04
CA GLY A 159 -14.39 -0.95 -12.39
C GLY A 159 -13.02 -1.44 -11.86
N ALA A 160 -11.93 -0.71 -12.12
CA ALA A 160 -10.57 -1.00 -11.65
C ALA A 160 -9.86 0.25 -11.11
N THR A 161 -10.57 1.11 -10.39
CA THR A 161 -10.03 2.36 -9.84
C THR A 161 -8.84 2.14 -8.91
N VAL A 162 -8.89 1.10 -8.06
CA VAL A 162 -7.78 0.77 -7.14
C VAL A 162 -6.53 0.37 -7.93
N THR A 163 -6.67 -0.50 -8.93
CA THR A 163 -5.56 -0.89 -9.81
C THR A 163 -4.98 0.31 -10.55
N ALA A 164 -5.84 1.20 -11.09
CA ALA A 164 -5.39 2.42 -11.76
C ALA A 164 -4.60 3.35 -10.82
N MET A 165 -5.01 3.47 -9.56
CA MET A 165 -4.29 4.24 -8.53
C MET A 165 -2.94 3.62 -8.18
N VAL A 166 -2.86 2.29 -8.04
CA VAL A 166 -1.59 1.61 -7.78
C VAL A 166 -0.64 1.77 -8.96
N VAL A 167 -1.13 1.61 -10.19
CA VAL A 167 -0.31 1.78 -11.40
C VAL A 167 0.21 3.22 -11.51
N ASN A 168 -0.61 4.22 -11.17
CA ASN A 168 -0.16 5.60 -11.07
C ASN A 168 0.99 5.78 -10.08
N GLU A 169 0.83 5.25 -8.86
CA GLU A 169 1.83 5.33 -7.81
C GLU A 169 3.14 4.64 -8.22
N VAL A 170 3.04 3.42 -8.79
CA VAL A 170 4.19 2.65 -9.28
C VAL A 170 4.94 3.43 -10.37
N ILE A 171 4.24 3.99 -11.35
CA ILE A 171 4.86 4.76 -12.44
C ILE A 171 5.51 6.03 -11.90
N MET A 172 4.75 6.87 -11.17
CA MET A 172 5.24 8.18 -10.75
C MET A 172 6.35 8.09 -9.71
N ARG A 173 6.24 7.18 -8.73
CA ARG A 173 7.28 7.02 -7.71
C ARG A 173 8.55 6.40 -8.28
N ALA A 174 8.44 5.35 -9.10
CA ALA A 174 9.62 4.75 -9.71
C ALA A 174 10.31 5.72 -10.67
N ALA A 175 9.53 6.48 -11.47
CA ALA A 175 10.08 7.48 -12.38
C ALA A 175 10.73 8.66 -11.64
N HIS A 176 10.14 9.12 -10.54
CA HIS A 176 10.74 10.13 -9.69
C HIS A 176 12.05 9.64 -9.08
N ASP A 177 12.07 8.49 -8.39
CA ASP A 177 13.27 7.97 -7.70
C ASP A 177 14.42 7.71 -8.68
N VAL A 178 14.11 7.19 -9.88
CA VAL A 178 15.12 7.02 -10.94
C VAL A 178 15.60 8.37 -11.46
N ALA A 179 14.70 9.31 -11.75
CA ALA A 179 15.09 10.62 -12.25
C ALA A 179 15.93 11.43 -11.24
N VAL A 180 15.71 11.25 -9.94
CA VAL A 180 16.55 11.79 -8.87
C VAL A 180 17.91 11.12 -8.85
N SER A 181 17.97 9.78 -8.96
CA SER A 181 19.25 9.04 -8.98
C SER A 181 20.13 9.35 -10.20
N LEU A 182 19.50 9.74 -11.31
CA LEU A 182 20.14 10.13 -12.56
C LEU A 182 20.38 11.65 -12.64
N GLU A 183 20.06 12.40 -11.58
CA GLU A 183 20.19 13.87 -11.50
C GLU A 183 19.38 14.63 -12.58
N LEU A 184 18.35 14.00 -13.17
CA LEU A 184 17.47 14.59 -14.20
C LEU A 184 16.48 15.59 -13.60
N VAL A 185 16.10 15.37 -12.35
CA VAL A 185 15.31 16.31 -11.54
C VAL A 185 15.99 16.48 -10.19
N LYS A 186 15.88 17.69 -9.62
CA LYS A 186 16.31 17.91 -8.25
C LYS A 186 15.44 17.02 -7.36
N GLY A 187 16.07 16.16 -6.56
CA GLY A 187 15.35 15.39 -5.55
C GLY A 187 14.47 16.31 -4.76
N ASP A 188 13.16 16.08 -4.83
CA ASP A 188 12.22 16.78 -3.98
C ASP A 188 12.53 16.40 -2.52
N ALA A 189 13.38 17.21 -1.90
CA ALA A 189 13.12 17.75 -0.57
C ALA A 189 11.87 18.67 -0.60
N GLY A 190 10.87 18.35 -1.43
CA GLY A 190 9.66 19.10 -1.73
C GLY A 190 8.56 18.93 -0.71
N LEU A 191 8.91 18.46 0.50
CA LEU A 191 8.11 18.62 1.71
C LEU A 191 8.99 19.10 2.89
N ALA A 192 10.15 19.68 2.63
CA ALA A 192 11.03 20.17 3.68
C ALA A 192 10.61 21.59 4.11
N VAL A 193 10.30 21.69 5.40
CA VAL A 193 10.44 22.85 6.29
C VAL A 193 11.22 23.99 5.64
N ALA A 194 10.67 25.21 5.66
CA ALA A 194 11.36 26.39 5.14
C ALA A 194 12.82 26.44 5.63
N PRO A 195 13.79 26.79 4.75
CA PRO A 195 15.21 26.72 5.08
C PRO A 195 15.50 27.47 6.37
N ALA A 196 16.38 26.91 7.20
CA ALA A 196 16.68 27.53 8.48
C ALA A 196 17.26 28.92 8.23
N ARG A 197 16.94 29.85 9.10
CA ARG A 197 17.49 31.21 9.05
C ARG A 197 18.55 31.36 10.12
N VAL A 198 19.56 32.17 9.86
CA VAL A 198 20.51 32.58 10.89
C VAL A 198 19.79 33.54 11.84
N ARG A 199 19.90 33.30 13.14
CA ARG A 199 19.40 34.21 14.18
C ARG A 199 20.22 35.49 14.21
N ASP A 200 19.58 36.61 13.92
CA ASP A 200 20.18 37.95 13.94
C ASP A 200 20.07 38.64 15.32
N ASP A 201 19.22 38.09 16.21
CA ASP A 201 18.91 38.60 17.54
C ASP A 201 19.87 38.10 18.64
N LEU A 202 20.63 37.03 18.37
CA LEU A 202 21.48 36.37 19.35
C LEU A 202 22.93 36.85 19.25
N TYR A 203 23.41 37.51 20.31
CA TYR A 203 24.82 37.85 20.50
C TYR A 203 25.28 37.51 21.93
N GLU A 204 26.36 36.74 22.01
CA GLU A 204 27.06 36.43 23.26
C GLU A 204 28.57 36.71 23.09
N PRO A 205 29.23 37.40 24.03
CA PRO A 205 30.69 37.53 23.99
C PRO A 205 31.37 36.16 24.07
N ALA A 206 32.29 35.89 23.13
CA ALA A 206 33.01 34.62 23.05
C ALA A 206 34.46 34.84 22.62
N ASP A 207 35.38 34.11 23.22
CA ASP A 207 36.80 34.08 22.84
C ASP A 207 37.06 33.04 21.73
N TRP A 208 38.26 33.04 21.15
CA TRP A 208 38.61 32.11 20.07
C TRP A 208 38.50 30.65 20.51
N LYS A 209 38.90 30.35 21.76
CA LYS A 209 38.78 29.00 22.33
C LYS A 209 37.34 28.52 22.43
N THR A 210 36.40 29.41 22.75
CA THR A 210 34.97 29.07 22.84
C THR A 210 34.39 28.83 21.45
N LEU A 211 34.71 29.67 20.48
CA LEU A 211 34.23 29.53 19.10
C LEU A 211 34.78 28.28 18.40
N THR A 212 36.02 27.89 18.67
CA THR A 212 36.56 26.61 18.18
C THR A 212 35.98 25.41 18.93
N GLY A 213 35.74 25.54 20.24
CA GLY A 213 35.20 24.46 21.08
C GLY A 213 33.72 24.12 20.82
N ASN A 214 32.88 25.12 20.54
CA ASN A 214 31.46 24.91 20.24
C ASN A 214 31.19 24.57 18.76
N GLY A 215 32.21 24.67 17.91
CA GLY A 215 32.13 24.36 16.50
C GLY A 215 31.66 25.45 15.57
N ALA A 216 31.55 26.69 16.06
CA ALA A 216 31.41 27.87 15.23
C ALA A 216 32.61 28.04 14.30
N VAL A 217 33.80 27.66 14.74
CA VAL A 217 35.04 27.61 13.93
C VAL A 217 35.51 26.16 13.83
N ARG A 218 35.78 25.68 12.62
CA ARG A 218 36.31 24.33 12.36
C ARG A 218 37.73 24.40 11.81
N ARG A 219 38.55 23.39 12.12
CA ARG A 219 39.97 23.31 11.77
C ARG A 219 40.27 22.08 10.91
N LEU A 220 41.05 22.27 9.86
CA LEU A 220 41.67 21.24 9.03
C LEU A 220 43.18 21.45 9.06
N HIS A 221 43.91 20.55 9.71
CA HIS A 221 45.37 20.53 9.68
C HIS A 221 45.85 19.41 8.76
N LEU A 222 46.64 19.77 7.75
CA LEU A 222 47.25 18.83 6.82
C LEU A 222 48.77 18.90 6.97
N THR A 223 49.41 17.75 7.14
CA THR A 223 50.88 17.63 7.09
C THR A 223 51.36 17.41 5.65
N ARG A 224 52.64 17.67 5.40
CA ARG A 224 53.23 17.43 4.08
C ARG A 224 53.12 15.95 3.67
N GLY A 225 53.33 15.03 4.61
CA GLY A 225 53.20 13.60 4.38
C GLY A 225 51.78 13.18 4.01
N GLN A 226 50.75 13.79 4.60
CA GLN A 226 49.34 13.56 4.24
C GLN A 226 49.02 14.09 2.84
N ALA A 227 49.52 15.28 2.49
CA ALA A 227 49.38 15.82 1.15
C ALA A 227 50.05 14.91 0.11
N ASP A 228 51.30 14.48 0.35
CA ASP A 228 52.04 13.59 -0.54
C ASP A 228 51.40 12.21 -0.71
N ALA A 229 50.85 11.66 0.39
CA ALA A 229 50.15 10.38 0.34
C ALA A 229 48.95 10.38 -0.61
N SER A 230 48.28 11.54 -0.77
CA SER A 230 47.12 11.66 -1.65
C SER A 230 47.45 11.61 -3.15
N PHE A 231 48.72 11.74 -3.53
CA PHE A 231 49.18 11.65 -4.92
C PHE A 231 49.87 10.32 -5.28
N LYS A 232 49.98 9.37 -4.34
CA LYS A 232 50.55 8.04 -4.62
C LYS A 232 49.74 7.33 -5.70
N GLY A 233 50.42 6.78 -6.71
CA GLY A 233 49.81 6.13 -7.86
C GLY A 233 49.27 7.09 -8.94
N THR A 234 49.54 8.40 -8.83
CA THR A 234 49.20 9.41 -9.84
C THR A 234 50.46 9.89 -10.57
N GLU A 235 50.32 10.58 -11.71
CA GLU A 235 51.48 11.16 -12.43
C GLU A 235 52.21 12.26 -11.63
N ALA A 236 51.60 12.75 -10.54
CA ALA A 236 52.17 13.72 -9.63
C ALA A 236 52.90 13.07 -8.43
N GLU A 237 52.99 11.74 -8.38
CA GLU A 237 53.75 11.06 -7.33
C GLU A 237 55.23 11.49 -7.36
N GLY A 238 55.73 11.96 -6.22
CA GLY A 238 57.11 12.45 -6.08
C GLY A 238 57.33 13.92 -6.48
N VAL A 239 56.33 14.62 -7.04
CA VAL A 239 56.41 16.04 -7.34
C VAL A 239 56.30 16.86 -6.05
N GLU A 240 57.33 17.67 -5.75
CA GLU A 240 57.40 18.51 -4.53
C GLU A 240 57.20 17.70 -3.21
N ALA A 241 57.57 16.42 -3.24
CA ALA A 241 57.46 15.52 -2.09
C ALA A 241 58.39 15.96 -0.95
N ALA A 242 57.90 15.84 0.28
CA ALA A 242 58.67 16.07 1.49
C ALA A 242 59.71 14.98 1.71
N SER A 243 60.87 15.34 2.27
CA SER A 243 61.77 14.34 2.84
C SER A 243 61.11 13.65 4.04
N ALA A 244 61.64 12.49 4.46
CA ALA A 244 61.12 11.77 5.63
C ALA A 244 61.13 12.63 6.92
N GLU A 245 62.08 13.56 7.03
CA GLU A 245 62.22 14.51 8.15
C GLU A 245 61.18 15.64 8.09
N GLN A 246 60.64 15.94 6.90
CA GLN A 246 59.68 17.00 6.64
C GLN A 246 58.23 16.49 6.59
N ALA A 247 58.00 15.18 6.71
CA ALA A 247 56.68 14.58 6.54
C ALA A 247 55.66 15.11 7.56
N ASP A 248 56.11 15.42 8.77
CA ASP A 248 55.29 15.94 9.87
C ASP A 248 55.17 17.47 9.88
N ASP A 249 55.90 18.18 9.00
CA ASP A 249 55.78 19.62 8.89
C ASP A 249 54.36 20.01 8.42
N THR A 250 53.85 21.11 8.95
CA THR A 250 52.56 21.68 8.54
C THR A 250 52.60 22.07 7.06
N PHE A 251 51.73 21.46 6.26
CA PHE A 251 51.48 21.86 4.89
C PHE A 251 50.53 23.07 4.87
N ILE A 252 49.38 22.93 5.54
CA ILE A 252 48.42 24.00 5.80
C ILE A 252 47.62 23.70 7.07
N ASP A 253 47.34 24.74 7.85
CA ASP A 253 46.42 24.72 8.97
C ASP A 253 45.28 25.70 8.70
N LEU A 254 44.11 25.17 8.32
CA LEU A 254 42.99 25.93 7.78
C LEU A 254 41.84 25.98 8.78
N TYR A 255 41.30 27.17 9.01
CA TYR A 255 40.16 27.44 9.87
C TYR A 255 39.03 28.06 9.06
N VAL A 256 37.81 27.60 9.32
CA VAL A 256 36.61 28.01 8.58
C VAL A 256 35.49 28.37 9.54
N THR A 257 34.79 29.47 9.23
CA THR A 257 33.63 29.90 10.01
C THR A 257 32.60 30.65 9.17
N HIS A 258 31.32 30.54 9.56
CA HIS A 258 30.21 31.27 8.95
C HIS A 258 29.97 32.56 9.73
N LEU A 259 30.17 33.72 9.10
CA LEU A 259 30.22 35.02 9.77
C LEU A 259 28.86 35.65 10.03
N ASN A 260 27.80 35.21 9.33
CA ASN A 260 26.48 35.84 9.45
C ASN A 260 25.93 35.88 10.89
N PRO A 261 26.05 34.81 11.72
CA PRO A 261 25.58 34.85 13.10
C PRO A 261 26.29 35.95 13.91
N PRO A 262 25.57 36.85 14.61
CA PRO A 262 26.17 37.95 15.34
C PRO A 262 27.21 37.50 16.38
N THR A 263 26.94 36.42 17.11
CA THR A 263 27.91 35.81 18.04
C THR A 263 29.23 35.42 17.38
N ILE A 264 29.22 34.97 16.12
CA ILE A 264 30.45 34.60 15.43
C ILE A 264 31.10 35.84 14.82
N GLY A 265 30.37 36.55 13.97
CA GLY A 265 30.90 37.65 13.19
C GLY A 265 31.36 38.84 14.03
N ARG A 266 30.63 39.22 15.10
CA ARG A 266 31.02 40.37 15.94
C ARG A 266 32.23 40.07 16.82
N ASN A 267 32.32 38.86 17.37
CA ASN A 267 33.49 38.47 18.16
C ASN A 267 34.75 38.33 17.29
N LEU A 268 34.61 37.91 16.02
CA LEU A 268 35.76 37.78 15.12
C LEU A 268 36.19 39.10 14.47
N LEU A 269 35.25 39.87 13.92
CA LEU A 269 35.52 41.09 13.14
C LEU A 269 35.49 42.37 13.99
N GLY A 270 34.89 42.31 15.17
CA GLY A 270 34.48 43.50 15.91
C GLY A 270 33.18 44.12 15.36
N GLU A 271 32.51 44.90 16.20
CA GLU A 271 31.17 45.44 15.93
C GLU A 271 31.12 46.34 14.66
N ALA A 272 32.15 47.16 14.45
CA ALA A 272 32.17 48.10 13.32
C ALA A 272 32.32 47.38 11.96
N GLN A 273 33.22 46.41 11.88
CA GLN A 273 33.44 45.66 10.64
C GLN A 273 32.31 44.68 10.35
N TYR A 274 31.80 43.99 11.38
CA TYR A 274 30.63 43.13 11.22
C TYR A 274 29.42 43.89 10.68
N ARG A 275 29.14 45.09 11.21
CA ARG A 275 28.05 45.93 10.71
C ARG A 275 28.24 46.35 9.26
N THR A 276 29.48 46.65 8.87
CA THR A 276 29.82 47.01 7.49
C THR A 276 29.61 45.81 6.56
N LEU A 277 30.12 44.63 6.93
CA LEU A 277 29.93 43.40 6.16
C LEU A 277 28.44 43.06 5.98
N MET A 278 27.66 43.07 7.06
CA MET A 278 26.23 42.77 6.98
C MET A 278 25.43 43.80 6.17
N ALA A 279 25.90 45.05 6.09
CA ALA A 279 25.27 46.09 5.27
C ALA A 279 25.58 45.93 3.77
N GLU A 280 26.71 45.31 3.42
CA GLU A 280 27.09 45.03 2.03
C GLU A 280 26.43 43.76 1.47
N LEU A 281 26.13 42.78 2.32
CA LEU A 281 25.47 41.53 1.93
C LEU A 281 24.02 41.77 1.48
N LYS A 282 23.66 41.20 0.33
CA LYS A 282 22.27 41.20 -0.14
C LYS A 282 21.46 40.11 0.58
N PRO A 283 20.12 40.21 0.58
CA PRO A 283 19.26 39.17 1.14
C PRO A 283 19.58 37.78 0.55
N GLY A 284 19.86 36.82 1.43
CA GLY A 284 20.21 35.45 1.05
C GLY A 284 21.70 35.19 0.76
N GLU A 285 22.56 36.21 0.80
CA GLU A 285 24.02 36.03 0.71
C GLU A 285 24.62 35.64 2.07
N GLN A 286 25.65 34.79 2.03
CA GLN A 286 26.32 34.27 3.21
C GLN A 286 27.82 34.58 3.13
N ALA A 287 28.43 34.99 4.25
CA ALA A 287 29.84 35.29 4.35
C ALA A 287 30.57 34.18 5.12
N ILE A 288 31.54 33.55 4.49
CA ILE A 288 32.35 32.47 5.06
C ILE A 288 33.78 32.99 5.19
N ALA A 289 34.31 33.04 6.41
CA ALA A 289 35.71 33.35 6.65
C ALA A 289 36.55 32.09 6.57
N VAL A 290 37.69 32.21 5.88
CA VAL A 290 38.72 31.19 5.75
C VAL A 290 40.05 31.81 6.17
N MET A 291 40.71 31.18 7.14
CA MET A 291 41.96 31.63 7.72
C MET A 291 42.95 30.47 7.64
N GLY A 292 44.16 30.70 7.14
CA GLY A 292 45.14 29.66 6.89
C GLY A 292 46.52 30.08 7.35
N SER A 293 47.27 29.14 7.91
CA SER A 293 48.71 29.27 8.12
C SER A 293 49.45 28.07 7.51
N GLY A 294 50.73 28.26 7.20
CA GLY A 294 51.57 27.22 6.63
C GLY A 294 52.07 27.55 5.22
N ARG A 295 52.66 26.54 4.57
CA ARG A 295 53.38 26.73 3.30
C ARG A 295 52.47 26.79 2.08
N TYR A 296 51.27 26.21 2.17
CA TYR A 296 50.34 26.16 1.06
C TYR A 296 49.30 27.27 1.18
N SER A 297 49.17 28.08 0.12
CA SER A 297 48.15 29.13 0.03
C SER A 297 46.83 28.56 -0.50
N PHE A 298 45.74 28.76 0.25
CA PHE A 298 44.38 28.42 -0.20
C PHE A 298 43.84 29.45 -1.21
N LYS A 299 44.45 30.63 -1.30
CA LYS A 299 44.10 31.66 -2.30
C LYS A 299 44.66 31.36 -3.69
N GLY A 300 45.76 30.60 -3.75
CA GLY A 300 46.43 30.25 -5.00
C GLY A 300 47.51 31.23 -5.44
N SER A 301 48.36 30.81 -6.39
CA SER A 301 49.54 31.55 -6.84
C SER A 301 49.28 32.48 -8.05
N GLY A 302 48.06 32.47 -8.59
CA GLY A 302 47.69 33.14 -9.84
C GLY A 302 46.61 34.22 -9.70
N TYR A 303 46.55 34.93 -8.57
CA TYR A 303 45.52 35.97 -8.37
C TYR A 303 45.66 37.10 -9.40
N VAL A 304 44.72 37.17 -10.34
CA VAL A 304 44.55 38.26 -11.31
C VAL A 304 43.12 38.78 -11.18
N ARG A 305 42.90 40.09 -11.38
CA ARG A 305 41.53 40.66 -11.44
C ARG A 305 40.69 39.92 -12.49
N GLY A 306 39.50 39.46 -12.12
CA GLY A 306 38.61 38.63 -12.94
C GLY A 306 38.85 37.11 -12.86
N GLY A 307 39.78 36.65 -12.03
CA GLY A 307 40.08 35.22 -11.83
C GLY A 307 39.11 34.51 -10.87
N ILE A 308 39.18 33.17 -10.86
CA ILE A 308 38.51 32.31 -9.89
C ILE A 308 39.51 31.84 -8.84
N PHE A 309 39.04 31.57 -7.63
CA PHE A 309 39.81 30.85 -6.62
C PHE A 309 39.81 29.36 -6.98
N ASP A 310 40.97 28.84 -7.40
CA ASP A 310 41.13 27.48 -7.94
C ASP A 310 41.47 26.43 -6.89
N ARG A 311 41.65 26.85 -5.63
CA ARG A 311 42.08 25.99 -4.50
C ARG A 311 41.07 25.87 -3.37
N VAL A 312 39.97 26.62 -3.42
CA VAL A 312 38.95 26.60 -2.37
C VAL A 312 37.55 26.72 -2.96
N GLN A 313 36.65 25.85 -2.53
CA GLN A 313 35.23 25.91 -2.87
C GLN A 313 34.36 25.40 -1.72
N VAL A 314 33.08 25.74 -1.74
CA VAL A 314 32.10 25.25 -0.76
C VAL A 314 31.21 24.19 -1.42
N ARG A 315 30.96 23.08 -0.73
CA ARG A 315 30.04 22.04 -1.18
C ARG A 315 28.82 21.93 -0.29
N GLN A 316 27.63 21.91 -0.88
CA GLN A 316 26.39 21.64 -0.17
C GLN A 316 25.41 20.90 -1.09
N PHE A 317 24.82 19.79 -0.62
CA PHE A 317 23.90 18.94 -1.41
C PHE A 317 24.48 18.45 -2.76
N GLY A 318 25.80 18.29 -2.85
CA GLY A 318 26.49 17.89 -4.08
C GLY A 318 26.85 19.07 -5.00
N ASP A 319 26.25 20.25 -4.83
CA ASP A 319 26.59 21.47 -5.57
C ASP A 319 27.95 22.01 -5.10
N ALA A 320 28.84 22.34 -6.05
CA ALA A 320 30.13 23.00 -5.79
C ALA A 320 30.04 24.51 -6.09
N ILE A 321 30.39 25.33 -5.11
CA ILE A 321 30.35 26.79 -5.17
C ILE A 321 31.79 27.30 -5.21
N SER A 322 32.24 27.65 -6.41
CA SER A 322 33.55 28.28 -6.63
C SER A 322 33.44 29.81 -6.52
N PHE A 323 34.48 30.44 -5.97
CA PHE A 323 34.49 31.89 -5.73
C PHE A 323 35.24 32.66 -6.81
N ARG A 324 34.78 33.89 -7.10
CA ARG A 324 35.47 34.86 -7.97
C ARG A 324 36.07 36.00 -7.16
N ASP A 325 36.85 36.84 -7.80
CA ASP A 325 37.39 38.08 -7.21
C ASP A 325 36.30 39.02 -6.66
N LEU A 326 35.13 39.09 -7.30
CA LEU A 326 33.98 39.85 -6.82
C LEU A 326 33.32 39.26 -5.56
N ASP A 327 33.56 37.99 -5.28
CA ASP A 327 33.00 37.25 -4.14
C ASP A 327 33.96 37.21 -2.96
N PHE A 328 35.02 38.02 -3.01
CA PHE A 328 36.11 38.02 -2.05
C PHE A 328 36.28 39.37 -1.36
N GLN A 329 36.47 39.34 -0.05
CA GLN A 329 36.93 40.48 0.75
C GLN A 329 38.15 40.08 1.59
N ARG A 330 39.05 41.03 1.82
CA ARG A 330 40.18 40.82 2.71
C ARG A 330 39.72 40.88 4.16
N LEU A 331 40.24 39.96 4.96
CA LEU A 331 40.12 39.98 6.41
C LEU A 331 41.49 40.37 6.95
N ASP A 332 41.65 41.63 7.36
CA ASP A 332 42.96 42.15 7.80
C ASP A 332 42.97 42.44 9.33
N ASP A 333 41.87 42.96 9.91
CA ASP A 333 41.78 43.17 11.35
C ASP A 333 40.81 42.17 12.00
N VAL A 334 41.28 41.47 13.04
CA VAL A 334 40.47 40.55 13.85
C VAL A 334 40.51 40.96 15.32
N ALA A 335 39.39 40.80 16.00
CA ALA A 335 39.19 41.30 17.36
C ALA A 335 39.67 40.38 18.50
N PRO A 336 39.64 39.02 18.42
CA PRO A 336 40.03 38.18 19.54
C PRO A 336 41.55 38.22 19.78
N THR A 337 41.96 38.58 21.00
CA THR A 337 43.38 38.61 21.42
C THR A 337 43.99 37.21 21.61
N ASP A 338 43.18 36.15 21.68
CA ASP A 338 43.61 34.76 21.87
C ASP A 338 43.65 33.94 20.56
N MET A 339 43.42 34.60 19.42
CA MET A 339 43.45 33.98 18.10
C MET A 339 44.91 33.74 17.64
N PRO A 340 45.22 32.58 17.00
CA PRO A 340 46.52 32.34 16.39
C PRO A 340 46.84 33.36 15.29
N GLU A 341 48.13 33.58 15.04
CA GLU A 341 48.56 34.34 13.86
C GLU A 341 48.36 33.50 12.59
N PHE A 342 47.80 34.13 11.55
CA PHE A 342 47.53 33.51 10.25
C PHE A 342 48.28 34.22 9.13
N ASP A 343 48.83 33.44 8.20
CA ASP A 343 49.53 33.96 7.02
C ASP A 343 48.55 34.52 5.99
N GLU A 344 47.36 33.93 5.90
CA GLU A 344 46.32 34.32 4.95
C GLU A 344 44.93 34.30 5.59
N MET A 345 44.19 35.39 5.45
CA MET A 345 42.79 35.48 5.89
C MET A 345 41.91 36.06 4.78
N ALA A 346 40.70 35.53 4.63
CA ALA A 346 39.77 35.88 3.55
C ALA A 346 38.32 35.74 4.01
N ILE A 347 37.44 36.57 3.45
CA ILE A 347 35.98 36.39 3.50
C ILE A 347 35.50 36.07 2.09
N PHE A 348 34.80 34.96 1.95
CA PHE A 348 34.14 34.54 0.71
C PHE A 348 32.63 34.72 0.83
N ILE A 349 32.02 35.33 -0.18
CA ILE A 349 30.59 35.60 -0.24
C ILE A 349 29.91 34.55 -1.12
N VAL A 350 29.10 33.69 -0.50
CA VAL A 350 28.20 32.79 -1.21
C VAL A 350 26.98 33.57 -1.68
N ARG A 351 26.81 33.68 -3.00
CA ARG A 351 25.72 34.42 -3.62
C ARG A 351 24.37 33.72 -3.48
N ALA A 352 23.30 34.50 -3.37
CA ALA A 352 21.92 34.01 -3.24
C ALA A 352 21.49 33.06 -4.38
N SER A 353 22.09 33.17 -5.58
CA SER A 353 21.85 32.26 -6.71
C SER A 353 22.18 30.79 -6.41
N HIS A 354 23.10 30.55 -5.47
CA HIS A 354 23.47 29.20 -5.04
C HIS A 354 22.46 28.58 -4.06
N ARG A 355 21.46 29.33 -3.58
CA ARG A 355 20.43 28.86 -2.64
C ARG A 355 21.00 28.10 -1.44
N PHE A 356 22.11 28.60 -0.91
CA PHE A 356 22.80 28.02 0.23
C PHE A 356 21.90 28.03 1.46
N ASP A 357 21.76 26.87 2.10
CA ASP A 357 20.96 26.69 3.31
C ASP A 357 21.87 26.68 4.55
N PRO A 358 21.84 27.71 5.41
CA PRO A 358 22.71 27.76 6.58
C PRO A 358 22.39 26.69 7.63
N GLY A 359 21.18 26.09 7.59
CA GLY A 359 20.75 25.06 8.53
C GLY A 359 21.25 23.65 8.22
N SER A 360 21.75 23.44 7.01
CA SER A 360 22.17 22.14 6.52
C SER A 360 23.70 21.99 6.53
N PRO A 361 24.24 20.78 6.78
CA PRO A 361 25.67 20.54 6.71
C PRO A 361 26.26 20.91 5.34
N TRP A 362 27.47 21.47 5.33
CA TRP A 362 28.24 21.79 4.13
C TRP A 362 29.73 21.49 4.39
N SER A 363 30.55 21.41 3.35
CA SER A 363 32.00 21.25 3.50
C SER A 363 32.76 22.35 2.76
N LEU A 364 33.86 22.81 3.35
CA LEU A 364 34.87 23.56 2.61
C LEU A 364 35.84 22.56 1.98
N GLU A 365 35.95 22.59 0.66
CA GLU A 365 36.88 21.76 -0.08
C GLU A 365 38.15 22.55 -0.42
N LEU A 366 39.28 22.06 0.07
CA LEU A 366 40.61 22.53 -0.27
C LEU A 366 41.19 21.63 -1.38
N LEU A 367 41.48 22.24 -2.53
CA LEU A 367 42.09 21.56 -3.67
C LEU A 367 43.60 21.79 -3.66
N VAL A 368 44.35 20.73 -3.41
CA VAL A 368 45.82 20.73 -3.47
C VAL A 368 46.23 20.37 -4.89
N ARG A 369 46.95 21.28 -5.55
CA ARG A 369 47.47 21.07 -6.92
C ARG A 369 48.96 20.75 -6.92
N ARG A 370 49.36 19.69 -7.64
CA ARG A 370 50.76 19.41 -8.00
C ARG A 370 50.96 19.58 -9.50
N GLN A 371 51.98 20.34 -9.89
CA GLN A 371 52.24 20.66 -11.29
C GLN A 371 53.11 19.58 -11.94
N THR A 372 52.57 18.83 -12.91
CA THR A 372 53.28 17.74 -13.61
C THR A 372 53.93 18.19 -14.92
N GLY A 373 53.62 19.41 -15.38
CA GLY A 373 54.19 19.99 -16.60
C GLY A 373 53.95 21.50 -16.69
N PRO A 374 54.30 22.17 -17.82
CA PRO A 374 54.20 23.63 -17.95
C PRO A 374 52.78 24.18 -17.76
N VAL A 375 51.76 23.40 -18.14
CA VAL A 375 50.33 23.75 -18.01
C VAL A 375 49.48 22.66 -17.35
N SER A 376 50.01 21.44 -17.19
CA SER A 376 49.31 20.31 -16.59
C SER A 376 49.56 20.23 -15.08
N GLY A 377 48.51 19.86 -14.33
CA GLY A 377 48.64 19.56 -12.91
C GLY A 377 47.51 18.65 -12.46
N ILE A 378 47.77 17.89 -11.39
CA ILE A 378 46.81 16.99 -10.76
C ILE A 378 46.34 17.65 -9.47
N PHE A 379 45.04 17.55 -9.21
CA PHE A 379 44.42 18.03 -7.99
C PHE A 379 44.07 16.86 -7.07
N SER A 380 44.22 17.08 -5.77
CA SER A 380 43.73 16.22 -4.70
C SER A 380 42.83 17.05 -3.80
N SER A 381 41.72 16.47 -3.37
CA SER A 381 40.67 17.16 -2.61
C SER A 381 40.72 16.78 -1.14
N PHE A 382 40.62 17.79 -0.27
CA PHE A 382 40.49 17.63 1.17
C PHE A 382 39.27 18.41 1.66
N GLU A 383 38.31 17.74 2.28
CA GLU A 383 37.07 18.38 2.74
C GLU A 383 37.08 18.61 4.26
N LEU A 384 36.72 19.82 4.66
CA LEU A 384 36.44 20.19 6.05
C LEU A 384 34.92 20.33 6.23
N ALA A 385 34.31 19.37 6.90
CA ALA A 385 32.88 19.43 7.23
C ALA A 385 32.58 20.57 8.21
N TYR A 386 31.51 21.32 7.92
CA TYR A 386 31.00 22.41 8.74
C TYR A 386 29.48 22.28 8.90
N GLN A 387 29.01 22.52 10.12
CA GLN A 387 27.60 22.66 10.41
C GLN A 387 27.46 23.81 11.40
N LEU A 388 26.60 24.77 11.07
CA LEU A 388 26.37 25.90 11.96
C LEU A 388 25.73 25.40 13.25
N PRO A 389 26.27 25.75 14.44
CA PRO A 389 25.68 25.32 15.71
C PRO A 389 24.21 25.69 15.85
N GLU A 390 23.41 24.75 16.34
CA GLU A 390 21.96 24.86 16.49
C GLU A 390 21.47 26.14 17.22
N PRO A 391 22.16 26.66 18.26
CA PRO A 391 21.75 27.90 18.93
C PRO A 391 21.68 29.13 18.00
N TYR A 392 22.45 29.13 16.91
CA TYR A 392 22.50 30.24 15.95
C TYR A 392 21.47 30.12 14.81
N LEU A 393 20.66 29.06 14.81
CA LEU A 393 19.65 28.80 13.79
C LEU A 393 18.25 29.05 14.32
N GLU A 394 17.41 29.65 13.49
CA GLU A 394 15.97 29.71 13.66
C GLU A 394 15.32 28.82 12.60
N ARG A 395 14.61 27.79 13.05
CA ARG A 395 13.81 26.92 12.18
C ARG A 395 12.35 27.39 12.29
N PRO A 396 11.83 28.16 11.32
CA PRO A 396 10.44 28.57 11.37
C PRO A 396 9.54 27.33 11.37
N LEU A 397 8.70 27.21 12.40
CA LEU A 397 7.74 26.11 12.48
C LEU A 397 6.78 26.19 11.28
N PRO A 398 6.55 25.09 10.55
CA PRO A 398 5.59 25.09 9.45
C PRO A 398 4.20 25.48 9.95
N THR A 399 3.49 26.29 9.16
CA THR A 399 2.12 26.72 9.52
C THR A 399 1.18 25.53 9.60
N ALA A 400 0.08 25.64 10.35
CA ALA A 400 -0.90 24.57 10.50
C ALA A 400 -1.47 24.06 9.16
N GLU A 401 -1.62 24.95 8.17
CA GLU A 401 -2.03 24.58 6.81
C GLU A 401 -0.95 23.77 6.07
N GLN A 402 0.32 24.12 6.23
CA GLN A 402 1.44 23.39 5.63
C GLN A 402 1.66 22.02 6.29
N LEU A 403 1.47 21.94 7.62
CA LEU A 403 1.48 20.67 8.34
C LEU A 403 0.32 19.77 7.89
N ALA A 404 -0.88 20.31 7.74
CA ALA A 404 -2.03 19.56 7.23
C ALA A 404 -1.81 19.08 5.79
N ALA A 405 -1.23 19.90 4.92
CA ALA A 405 -0.91 19.52 3.54
C ALA A 405 0.19 18.45 3.46
N ALA A 406 1.23 18.54 4.30
CA ALA A 406 2.29 17.54 4.41
C ALA A 406 1.80 16.21 4.98
N GLU A 407 0.93 16.28 6.00
CA GLU A 407 0.29 15.10 6.57
C GLU A 407 -0.65 14.45 5.56
N GLU A 408 -1.38 15.23 4.77
CA GLU A 408 -2.24 14.73 3.68
C GLU A 408 -1.45 14.10 2.53
N ALA A 409 -0.32 14.70 2.15
CA ALA A 409 0.58 14.19 1.13
C ALA A 409 1.35 12.94 1.57
N SER A 410 1.59 12.76 2.88
CA SER A 410 2.28 11.58 3.43
C SER A 410 1.33 10.46 3.86
N ARG A 411 0.00 10.59 3.67
CA ARG A 411 -0.95 9.55 4.06
C ARG A 411 -0.71 8.26 3.25
N PRO A 412 -0.63 7.10 3.91
CA PRO A 412 -0.62 5.82 3.22
C PRO A 412 -1.85 5.67 2.33
N MET A 413 -1.68 5.10 1.13
CA MET A 413 -2.74 4.95 0.13
C MET A 413 -4.02 4.31 0.68
N TRP A 414 -3.89 3.30 1.55
CA TRP A 414 -5.05 2.65 2.18
C TRP A 414 -5.88 3.66 3.00
N LEU A 415 -5.25 4.58 3.73
CA LEU A 415 -5.97 5.55 4.56
C LEU A 415 -6.73 6.55 3.68
N THR A 416 -6.14 6.98 2.57
CA THR A 416 -6.78 7.85 1.58
C THR A 416 -8.05 7.19 1.02
N LEU A 417 -8.02 5.89 0.71
CA LEU A 417 -9.19 5.15 0.23
C LEU A 417 -10.33 5.09 1.27
N TRP A 418 -10.01 5.00 2.57
CA TRP A 418 -11.00 5.04 3.64
C TRP A 418 -11.70 6.40 3.75
N TYR A 419 -10.96 7.49 3.62
CA TYR A 419 -11.56 8.83 3.58
C TYR A 419 -12.44 9.03 2.35
N GLN A 420 -11.96 8.62 1.17
CA GLN A 420 -12.71 8.71 -0.08
C GLN A 420 -14.02 7.90 -0.05
N LYS A 421 -14.04 6.74 0.61
CA LYS A 421 -15.23 5.88 0.74
C LYS A 421 -16.01 6.06 2.05
N SER A 422 -15.83 7.18 2.73
CA SER A 422 -16.43 7.43 4.06
C SER A 422 -17.97 7.38 4.06
N LEU A 423 -18.62 7.85 2.99
CA LEU A 423 -20.07 7.75 2.83
C LEU A 423 -20.53 6.30 2.68
N GLU A 424 -19.89 5.52 1.82
CA GLU A 424 -20.19 4.10 1.63
C GLU A 424 -19.98 3.29 2.91
N ILE A 425 -18.88 3.56 3.62
CA ILE A 425 -18.56 2.96 4.92
C ILE A 425 -19.66 3.26 5.93
N SER A 426 -20.12 4.52 5.98
CA SER A 426 -21.19 4.93 6.90
C SER A 426 -22.51 4.21 6.60
N VAL A 427 -22.90 4.13 5.32
CA VAL A 427 -24.12 3.41 4.90
C VAL A 427 -24.01 1.91 5.21
N LEU A 428 -22.86 1.29 4.93
CA LEU A 428 -22.59 -0.10 5.29
C LEU A 428 -22.68 -0.31 6.82
N GLY A 429 -22.06 0.56 7.61
CA GLY A 429 -22.10 0.50 9.07
C GLY A 429 -23.52 0.54 9.62
N VAL A 430 -24.36 1.45 9.13
CA VAL A 430 -25.79 1.52 9.49
C VAL A 430 -26.52 0.24 9.09
N ALA A 431 -26.28 -0.29 7.89
CA ALA A 431 -26.91 -1.52 7.42
C ALA A 431 -26.52 -2.76 8.26
N LEU A 432 -25.27 -2.83 8.72
CA LEU A 432 -24.78 -3.90 9.60
C LEU A 432 -25.37 -3.77 11.02
N LEU A 433 -25.52 -2.55 11.54
CA LEU A 433 -26.20 -2.30 12.81
C LEU A 433 -27.68 -2.70 12.74
N VAL A 434 -28.37 -2.34 11.65
CA VAL A 434 -29.76 -2.75 11.41
C VAL A 434 -29.88 -4.28 11.34
N LEU A 435 -28.98 -4.96 10.62
CA LEU A 435 -28.98 -6.42 10.56
C LEU A 435 -28.76 -7.03 11.94
N THR A 436 -27.80 -6.51 12.70
CA THR A 436 -27.53 -6.96 14.07
C THR A 436 -28.79 -6.82 14.94
N ALA A 437 -29.47 -5.67 14.87
CA ALA A 437 -30.73 -5.46 15.58
C ALA A 437 -31.83 -6.44 15.14
N ILE A 438 -31.95 -6.74 13.85
CA ILE A 438 -32.90 -7.74 13.31
C ILE A 438 -32.61 -9.13 13.91
N LEU A 439 -31.33 -9.52 14.00
CA LEU A 439 -30.92 -10.82 14.54
C LEU A 439 -31.17 -10.93 16.05
N PHE A 440 -30.91 -9.87 16.83
CA PHE A 440 -31.24 -9.85 18.26
C PHE A 440 -32.75 -9.82 18.51
N LEU A 441 -33.52 -9.13 17.68
CA LEU A 441 -34.98 -9.04 17.78
C LEU A 441 -35.71 -10.17 17.02
N GLN A 442 -35.00 -11.22 16.61
CA GLN A 442 -35.53 -12.28 15.74
C GLN A 442 -36.78 -12.97 16.31
N ASP A 443 -36.86 -13.19 17.63
CA ASP A 443 -38.02 -13.83 18.28
C ASP A 443 -39.27 -12.96 18.18
N ALA A 444 -39.12 -11.64 18.33
CA ALA A 444 -40.22 -10.69 18.22
C ALA A 444 -40.70 -10.57 16.77
N LEU A 445 -39.75 -10.54 15.82
CA LEU A 445 -40.04 -10.51 14.39
C LEU A 445 -40.69 -11.80 13.90
N ALA A 446 -40.22 -12.97 14.35
CA ALA A 446 -40.76 -14.28 13.98
C ALA A 446 -42.22 -14.47 14.40
N ARG A 447 -42.68 -13.79 15.47
CA ARG A 447 -44.10 -13.75 15.86
C ARG A 447 -44.97 -12.93 14.92
N ARG A 448 -44.39 -12.08 14.06
CA ARG A 448 -45.08 -11.22 13.08
C ARG A 448 -44.64 -11.59 11.65
N PRO A 449 -45.12 -12.70 11.07
CA PRO A 449 -44.62 -13.22 9.79
C PRO A 449 -44.64 -12.21 8.65
N LYS A 450 -45.72 -11.43 8.50
CA LYS A 450 -45.83 -10.41 7.46
C LYS A 450 -44.72 -9.36 7.58
N LEU A 451 -44.45 -8.90 8.80
CA LEU A 451 -43.40 -7.91 9.08
C LEU A 451 -42.02 -8.48 8.76
N LEU A 452 -41.73 -9.71 9.21
CA LEU A 452 -40.44 -10.35 8.93
C LEU A 452 -40.19 -10.52 7.42
N HIS A 453 -41.19 -10.96 6.65
CA HIS A 453 -41.07 -11.07 5.20
C HIS A 453 -40.86 -9.71 4.50
N TRP A 454 -41.46 -8.62 5.00
CA TRP A 454 -41.23 -7.28 4.46
C TRP A 454 -39.83 -6.76 4.80
N VAL A 455 -39.42 -6.86 6.08
CA VAL A 455 -38.09 -6.46 6.54
C VAL A 455 -37.00 -7.22 5.78
N ARG A 456 -37.16 -8.54 5.65
CA ARG A 456 -36.21 -9.39 4.93
C ARG A 456 -36.12 -9.01 3.46
N ARG A 457 -37.25 -8.87 2.75
CA ARG A 457 -37.24 -8.44 1.34
C ARG A 457 -36.59 -7.07 1.17
N GLY A 458 -36.89 -6.11 2.04
CA GLY A 458 -36.26 -4.80 2.04
C GLY A 458 -34.74 -4.88 2.21
N TYR A 459 -34.27 -5.68 3.17
CA TYR A 459 -32.84 -5.88 3.38
C TYR A 459 -32.17 -6.57 2.18
N LEU A 460 -32.77 -7.61 1.61
CA LEU A 460 -32.22 -8.29 0.43
C LEU A 460 -32.17 -7.38 -0.80
N MET A 461 -33.17 -6.52 -1.00
CA MET A 461 -33.15 -5.50 -2.05
C MET A 461 -31.99 -4.51 -1.84
N PHE A 462 -31.78 -4.06 -0.60
CA PHE A 462 -30.61 -3.23 -0.26
C PHE A 462 -29.30 -3.96 -0.57
N THR A 463 -29.15 -5.22 -0.18
CA THR A 463 -27.96 -6.02 -0.45
C THR A 463 -27.68 -6.15 -1.95
N VAL A 464 -28.70 -6.38 -2.78
CA VAL A 464 -28.51 -6.48 -4.23
C VAL A 464 -28.17 -5.11 -4.85
N VAL A 465 -28.92 -4.07 -4.51
CA VAL A 465 -28.79 -2.75 -5.16
C VAL A 465 -27.57 -1.99 -4.66
N PHE A 466 -27.40 -1.87 -3.35
CA PHE A 466 -26.32 -1.11 -2.75
C PHE A 466 -25.02 -1.93 -2.69
N LEU A 467 -25.01 -3.07 -1.98
CA LEU A 467 -23.76 -3.84 -1.82
C LEU A 467 -23.30 -4.47 -3.14
N GLY A 468 -24.22 -5.08 -3.89
CA GLY A 468 -23.90 -5.69 -5.18
C GLY A 468 -23.77 -4.68 -6.32
N GLY A 469 -24.79 -3.84 -6.52
CA GLY A 469 -24.86 -2.96 -7.67
C GLY A 469 -23.96 -1.73 -7.60
N TYR A 470 -24.01 -0.99 -6.49
CA TYR A 470 -23.29 0.29 -6.34
C TYR A 470 -21.88 0.11 -5.75
N ALA A 471 -21.77 -0.50 -4.58
CA ALA A 471 -20.53 -0.63 -3.82
C ALA A 471 -19.60 -1.74 -4.33
N LEU A 472 -20.14 -2.71 -5.09
CA LEU A 472 -19.44 -3.91 -5.58
C LEU A 472 -18.74 -4.71 -4.46
N ALA A 473 -19.26 -4.62 -3.23
CA ALA A 473 -18.70 -5.21 -2.03
C ALA A 473 -19.17 -6.67 -1.91
N GLN A 474 -18.42 -7.58 -2.54
CA GLN A 474 -18.74 -9.00 -2.61
C GLN A 474 -17.57 -9.84 -2.07
N LEU A 475 -17.81 -10.64 -1.03
CA LEU A 475 -16.85 -11.65 -0.60
C LEU A 475 -16.79 -12.79 -1.63
N SER A 476 -15.59 -13.27 -1.89
CA SER A 476 -15.27 -14.38 -2.80
C SER A 476 -14.35 -15.39 -2.10
N VAL A 477 -14.28 -16.62 -2.62
CA VAL A 477 -13.30 -17.62 -2.19
C VAL A 477 -11.86 -17.10 -2.31
N VAL A 478 -11.56 -16.22 -3.28
CA VAL A 478 -10.23 -15.64 -3.46
C VAL A 478 -9.79 -14.91 -2.17
N ASN A 479 -10.66 -14.12 -1.56
CA ASN A 479 -10.36 -13.42 -0.30
C ASN A 479 -10.00 -14.39 0.85
N VAL A 480 -10.61 -15.57 0.86
CA VAL A 480 -10.28 -16.62 1.85
C VAL A 480 -8.90 -17.20 1.54
N LEU A 481 -8.63 -17.52 0.27
CA LEU A 481 -7.32 -18.04 -0.15
C LEU A 481 -6.21 -17.01 0.15
N THR A 482 -6.40 -15.74 -0.21
CA THR A 482 -5.45 -14.66 0.09
C THR A 482 -5.17 -14.54 1.57
N PHE A 483 -6.19 -14.62 2.43
CA PHE A 483 -6.00 -14.60 3.88
C PHE A 483 -5.21 -15.81 4.40
N VAL A 484 -5.50 -17.00 3.87
CA VAL A 484 -4.78 -18.22 4.25
C VAL A 484 -3.32 -18.14 3.81
N HIS A 485 -3.03 -17.69 2.60
CA HIS A 485 -1.65 -17.50 2.10
C HIS A 485 -0.89 -16.42 2.88
N ALA A 486 -1.54 -15.32 3.24
CA ALA A 486 -0.93 -14.27 4.06
C ALA A 486 -0.48 -14.75 5.45
N LEU A 487 -1.06 -15.83 5.98
CA LEU A 487 -0.59 -16.46 7.22
C LEU A 487 0.71 -17.26 7.04
N PHE A 488 1.04 -17.70 5.82
CA PHE A 488 2.23 -18.49 5.51
C PHE A 488 3.39 -17.65 4.94
N GLU A 489 3.11 -16.61 4.15
CA GLU A 489 4.14 -15.85 3.40
C GLU A 489 4.55 -14.51 4.08
N GLY A 490 3.93 -14.16 5.21
CA GLY A 490 4.17 -12.91 5.94
C GLY A 490 2.95 -12.00 5.91
N PHE A 491 2.40 -11.69 7.08
CA PHE A 491 1.12 -11.02 7.21
C PHE A 491 1.24 -9.49 6.99
N ARG A 492 0.67 -8.98 5.89
CA ARG A 492 0.63 -7.54 5.56
C ARG A 492 -0.79 -6.99 5.66
N TRP A 493 -1.05 -6.15 6.67
CA TRP A 493 -2.38 -5.55 6.91
C TRP A 493 -2.80 -4.59 5.79
N GLU A 494 -1.85 -3.98 5.10
CA GLU A 494 -2.09 -2.95 4.09
C GLU A 494 -2.93 -3.47 2.91
N LEU A 495 -2.73 -4.74 2.54
CA LEU A 495 -3.49 -5.37 1.45
C LEU A 495 -4.98 -5.45 1.77
N PHE A 496 -5.32 -5.87 3.00
CA PHE A 496 -6.69 -6.02 3.44
C PHE A 496 -7.37 -4.66 3.66
N LEU A 497 -6.60 -3.65 4.09
CA LEU A 497 -7.10 -2.30 4.33
C LEU A 497 -7.34 -1.51 3.03
N THR A 498 -6.85 -1.98 1.89
CA THR A 498 -7.03 -1.31 0.59
C THR A 498 -8.49 -1.34 0.11
N ASP A 499 -9.28 -2.34 0.48
CA ASP A 499 -10.74 -2.35 0.26
C ASP A 499 -11.51 -2.24 1.59
N PRO A 500 -11.89 -1.02 2.03
CA PRO A 500 -12.53 -0.81 3.33
C PRO A 500 -13.86 -1.54 3.48
N LEU A 501 -14.65 -1.64 2.41
CA LEU A 501 -15.99 -2.24 2.46
C LEU A 501 -15.90 -3.75 2.59
N ILE A 502 -15.03 -4.37 1.80
CA ILE A 502 -14.75 -5.80 1.90
C ILE A 502 -14.17 -6.13 3.28
N PHE A 503 -13.24 -5.32 3.78
CA PHE A 503 -12.64 -5.51 5.10
C PHE A 503 -13.70 -5.49 6.22
N ILE A 504 -14.56 -4.47 6.25
CA ILE A 504 -15.65 -4.35 7.23
C ILE A 504 -16.61 -5.54 7.12
N LEU A 505 -16.99 -5.94 5.91
CA LEU A 505 -17.83 -7.12 5.69
C LEU A 505 -17.16 -8.41 6.17
N TRP A 506 -15.86 -8.55 5.98
CA TRP A 506 -15.09 -9.71 6.41
C TRP A 506 -15.05 -9.82 7.93
N VAL A 507 -14.73 -8.71 8.61
CA VAL A 507 -14.73 -8.61 10.09
C VAL A 507 -16.12 -8.93 10.65
N PHE A 508 -17.17 -8.33 10.07
CA PHE A 508 -18.54 -8.62 10.47
C PHE A 508 -18.91 -10.09 10.22
N THR A 509 -18.52 -10.65 9.07
CA THR A 509 -18.79 -12.04 8.72
C THR A 509 -18.12 -12.99 9.70
N ALA A 510 -16.85 -12.75 10.05
CA ALA A 510 -16.12 -13.51 11.06
C ALA A 510 -16.82 -13.47 12.43
N ALA A 511 -17.23 -12.28 12.89
CA ALA A 511 -18.00 -12.13 14.12
C ALA A 511 -19.36 -12.85 14.06
N SER A 512 -20.06 -12.76 12.93
CA SER A 512 -21.36 -13.41 12.74
C SER A 512 -21.26 -14.94 12.71
N ILE A 513 -20.18 -15.50 12.17
CA ILE A 513 -19.92 -16.94 12.16
C ILE A 513 -19.77 -17.47 13.58
N LEU A 514 -19.04 -16.74 14.43
CA LEU A 514 -18.82 -17.11 15.82
C LEU A 514 -20.13 -17.06 16.64
N LEU A 515 -21.01 -16.10 16.37
CA LEU A 515 -22.22 -15.87 17.17
C LEU A 515 -23.48 -16.61 16.66
N TRP A 516 -23.71 -16.63 15.34
CA TRP A 516 -24.91 -17.19 14.70
C TRP A 516 -24.61 -18.28 13.65
N GLY A 517 -23.36 -18.39 13.20
CA GLY A 517 -22.92 -19.25 12.10
C GLY A 517 -22.97 -18.57 10.73
N ARG A 518 -22.48 -19.25 9.68
CA ARG A 518 -22.38 -18.68 8.32
C ARG A 518 -23.69 -18.20 7.69
N GLY A 519 -24.83 -18.63 8.23
CA GLY A 519 -26.14 -18.39 7.64
C GLY A 519 -26.50 -16.92 7.54
N VAL A 520 -25.94 -16.06 8.42
CA VAL A 520 -26.14 -14.61 8.37
C VAL A 520 -25.59 -14.03 7.07
N PHE A 521 -24.36 -14.38 6.71
CA PHE A 521 -23.74 -13.87 5.48
C PHE A 521 -24.46 -14.37 4.22
N CYS A 522 -24.56 -15.70 4.03
CA CYS A 522 -25.17 -16.28 2.82
C CYS A 522 -26.69 -16.01 2.71
N GLY A 523 -27.34 -15.69 3.83
CA GLY A 523 -28.76 -15.43 3.93
C GLY A 523 -29.15 -13.97 3.73
N TRP A 524 -28.34 -13.02 4.22
CA TRP A 524 -28.69 -11.60 4.31
C TRP A 524 -27.69 -10.68 3.59
N LEU A 525 -26.39 -10.93 3.72
CA LEU A 525 -25.34 -10.01 3.27
C LEU A 525 -24.74 -10.32 1.91
N CYS A 526 -24.88 -11.53 1.38
CA CYS A 526 -24.31 -11.89 0.08
C CYS A 526 -25.20 -11.37 -1.07
N PRO A 527 -24.76 -10.41 -1.91
CA PRO A 527 -25.48 -9.95 -3.10
C PRO A 527 -26.01 -11.05 -4.00
N PHE A 528 -25.17 -12.01 -4.40
CA PHE A 528 -25.61 -13.10 -5.27
C PHE A 528 -26.64 -14.01 -4.59
N GLY A 529 -26.44 -14.30 -3.30
CA GLY A 529 -27.41 -15.05 -2.50
C GLY A 529 -28.74 -14.32 -2.40
N ALA A 530 -28.73 -13.00 -2.20
CA ALA A 530 -29.93 -12.17 -2.13
C ALA A 530 -30.66 -12.11 -3.47
N LEU A 531 -29.93 -11.98 -4.58
CA LEU A 531 -30.46 -12.05 -5.93
C LEU A 531 -31.19 -13.38 -6.19
N GLN A 532 -30.55 -14.50 -5.84
CA GLN A 532 -31.18 -15.82 -5.95
C GLN A 532 -32.46 -15.95 -5.14
N GLU A 533 -32.50 -15.39 -3.92
CA GLU A 533 -33.69 -15.42 -3.08
C GLU A 533 -34.85 -14.61 -3.67
N LEU A 534 -34.58 -13.37 -4.09
CA LEU A 534 -35.57 -12.47 -4.67
C LEU A 534 -36.12 -13.01 -6.00
N LEU A 535 -35.27 -13.60 -6.84
CA LEU A 535 -35.69 -14.24 -8.09
C LEU A 535 -36.58 -15.47 -7.84
N ASN A 536 -36.25 -16.29 -6.85
CA ASN A 536 -37.09 -17.44 -6.50
C ASN A 536 -38.43 -17.00 -5.88
N GLU A 537 -38.44 -15.97 -5.03
CA GLU A 537 -39.68 -15.36 -4.53
C GLU A 537 -40.58 -14.85 -5.67
N LEU A 538 -39.98 -14.20 -6.67
CA LEU A 538 -40.69 -13.76 -7.87
C LEU A 538 -41.21 -14.95 -8.69
N ALA A 539 -40.40 -15.99 -8.89
CA ALA A 539 -40.79 -17.21 -9.60
C ALA A 539 -42.00 -17.89 -8.94
N ARG A 540 -42.01 -17.97 -7.60
CA ARG A 540 -43.16 -18.49 -6.84
C ARG A 540 -44.41 -17.63 -6.99
N LYS A 541 -44.26 -16.30 -7.01
CA LYS A 541 -45.37 -15.37 -7.27
C LYS A 541 -45.95 -15.56 -8.68
N LEU A 542 -45.10 -15.90 -9.64
CA LEU A 542 -45.46 -16.27 -11.02
C LEU A 542 -45.89 -17.74 -11.17
N LYS A 543 -45.98 -18.49 -10.07
CA LYS A 543 -46.39 -19.91 -10.02
C LYS A 543 -45.50 -20.87 -10.82
N VAL A 544 -44.20 -20.57 -10.95
CA VAL A 544 -43.22 -21.50 -11.51
C VAL A 544 -43.11 -22.74 -10.61
N PRO A 545 -43.13 -23.97 -11.17
CA PRO A 545 -43.06 -25.20 -10.37
C PRO A 545 -41.75 -25.27 -9.58
N GLN A 546 -41.87 -25.60 -8.29
CA GLN A 546 -40.71 -25.80 -7.41
C GLN A 546 -40.41 -27.29 -7.28
N TYR A 547 -39.16 -27.68 -7.51
CA TYR A 547 -38.70 -29.06 -7.38
C TYR A 547 -37.80 -29.21 -6.16
N GLU A 548 -38.06 -30.21 -5.33
CA GLU A 548 -37.21 -30.53 -4.18
C GLU A 548 -36.57 -31.90 -4.37
N LEU A 549 -35.24 -31.95 -4.23
CA LEU A 549 -34.49 -33.20 -4.36
C LEU A 549 -34.75 -34.11 -3.14
N PRO A 550 -34.74 -35.44 -3.32
CA PRO A 550 -34.75 -36.38 -2.20
C PRO A 550 -33.58 -36.11 -1.24
N PHE A 551 -33.84 -36.19 0.06
CA PHE A 551 -32.86 -35.79 1.09
C PHE A 551 -31.50 -36.51 0.97
N ALA A 552 -31.50 -37.80 0.62
CA ALA A 552 -30.27 -38.58 0.45
C ALA A 552 -29.40 -38.10 -0.73
N VAL A 553 -30.02 -37.58 -1.80
CA VAL A 553 -29.29 -36.98 -2.93
C VAL A 553 -28.81 -35.60 -2.53
N HIS A 554 -29.65 -34.82 -1.84
CA HIS A 554 -29.30 -33.50 -1.32
C HIS A 554 -28.05 -33.53 -0.43
N GLU A 555 -28.00 -34.45 0.53
CA GLU A 555 -26.89 -34.59 1.47
C GLU A 555 -25.56 -34.92 0.77
N ARG A 556 -25.59 -35.78 -0.25
CA ARG A 556 -24.38 -36.13 -1.03
C ARG A 556 -23.90 -34.97 -1.91
N LEU A 557 -24.83 -34.24 -2.51
CA LEU A 557 -24.50 -33.09 -3.35
C LEU A 557 -23.81 -31.95 -2.58
N TRP A 558 -23.97 -31.88 -1.25
CA TRP A 558 -23.21 -30.92 -0.43
C TRP A 558 -21.70 -31.11 -0.52
N ALA A 559 -21.21 -32.34 -0.78
CA ALA A 559 -19.78 -32.60 -0.89
C ALA A 559 -19.13 -31.85 -2.05
N ILE A 560 -19.88 -31.53 -3.11
CA ILE A 560 -19.37 -30.90 -4.34
C ILE A 560 -18.67 -29.57 -4.04
N LYS A 561 -19.32 -28.65 -3.31
CA LYS A 561 -18.71 -27.36 -2.94
C LYS A 561 -17.44 -27.51 -2.10
N TYR A 562 -17.32 -28.57 -1.28
CA TYR A 562 -16.11 -28.84 -0.51
C TYR A 562 -14.99 -29.39 -1.40
N ILE A 563 -15.32 -30.24 -2.38
CA ILE A 563 -14.36 -30.72 -3.37
C ILE A 563 -13.84 -29.55 -4.21
N ILE A 564 -14.71 -28.66 -4.68
CA ILE A 564 -14.32 -27.46 -5.42
C ILE A 564 -13.36 -26.60 -4.59
N LEU A 565 -13.70 -26.35 -3.32
CA LEU A 565 -12.82 -25.59 -2.42
C LEU A 565 -11.45 -26.27 -2.24
N LEU A 566 -11.41 -27.58 -2.06
CA LEU A 566 -10.16 -28.33 -1.88
C LEU A 566 -9.28 -28.29 -3.13
N VAL A 567 -9.88 -28.40 -4.33
CA VAL A 567 -9.16 -28.26 -5.61
C VAL A 567 -8.62 -26.84 -5.77
N LEU A 568 -9.42 -25.81 -5.51
CA LEU A 568 -8.98 -24.41 -5.57
C LEU A 568 -7.84 -24.13 -4.60
N PHE A 569 -7.93 -24.65 -3.37
CA PHE A 569 -6.87 -24.56 -2.39
C PHE A 569 -5.59 -25.24 -2.87
N GLY A 570 -5.68 -26.47 -3.38
CA GLY A 570 -4.54 -27.21 -3.92
C GLY A 570 -3.83 -26.46 -5.05
N VAL A 571 -4.59 -25.92 -6.01
CA VAL A 571 -4.01 -25.12 -7.11
C VAL A 571 -3.43 -23.80 -6.59
N SER A 572 -4.02 -23.20 -5.57
CA SER A 572 -3.51 -21.94 -5.00
C SER A 572 -2.13 -22.08 -4.37
N LEU A 573 -1.76 -23.29 -3.88
CA LEU A 573 -0.43 -23.57 -3.34
C LEU A 573 0.66 -23.62 -4.43
N GLU A 574 0.30 -23.95 -5.66
CA GLU A 574 1.22 -23.94 -6.80
C GLU A 574 1.28 -22.55 -7.45
N SER A 575 0.12 -21.94 -7.68
CA SER A 575 0.01 -20.61 -8.27
C SER A 575 -1.30 -19.93 -7.88
N MET A 576 -1.17 -18.80 -7.18
CA MET A 576 -2.32 -17.95 -6.84
C MET A 576 -3.07 -17.46 -8.10
N SER A 577 -2.35 -17.15 -9.18
CA SER A 577 -2.95 -16.71 -10.45
C SER A 577 -3.84 -17.80 -11.07
N SER A 578 -3.39 -19.06 -11.02
CA SER A 578 -4.17 -20.20 -11.52
C SER A 578 -5.43 -20.43 -10.69
N ALA A 579 -5.33 -20.27 -9.35
CA ALA A 579 -6.48 -20.40 -8.46
C ALA A 579 -7.53 -19.33 -8.69
N GLU A 580 -7.14 -18.09 -8.99
CA GLU A 580 -8.07 -17.01 -9.35
C GLU A 580 -8.81 -17.27 -10.66
N ARG A 581 -8.14 -17.82 -11.67
CA ARG A 581 -8.78 -18.24 -12.92
C ARG A 581 -9.80 -19.35 -12.68
N LEU A 582 -9.46 -20.37 -11.88
CA LEU A 582 -10.40 -21.44 -11.54
C LEU A 582 -11.52 -20.98 -10.61
N ALA A 583 -11.30 -19.93 -9.81
CA ALA A 583 -12.31 -19.33 -8.95
C ALA A 583 -13.44 -18.64 -9.75
N GLU A 584 -13.34 -18.56 -11.09
CA GLU A 584 -14.45 -18.19 -11.99
C GLU A 584 -15.65 -19.15 -11.92
N VAL A 585 -15.50 -20.32 -11.28
CA VAL A 585 -16.62 -21.15 -10.85
C VAL A 585 -17.65 -20.34 -10.05
N GLU A 586 -17.21 -19.26 -9.37
CA GLU A 586 -18.07 -18.29 -8.73
C GLU A 586 -18.68 -17.31 -9.75
N PRO A 587 -20.01 -17.32 -9.96
CA PRO A 587 -20.67 -16.41 -10.89
C PRO A 587 -20.71 -14.96 -10.36
N PHE A 588 -20.15 -14.71 -9.17
CA PHE A 588 -20.13 -13.41 -8.50
C PHE A 588 -19.51 -12.34 -9.38
N LYS A 589 -18.40 -12.66 -10.03
CA LYS A 589 -17.69 -11.73 -10.88
C LYS A 589 -18.51 -11.32 -12.11
N THR A 590 -19.10 -12.31 -12.78
CA THR A 590 -19.92 -12.06 -13.96
C THR A 590 -21.24 -11.38 -13.61
N ALA A 591 -21.93 -11.82 -12.56
CA ALA A 591 -23.28 -11.35 -12.23
C ALA A 591 -23.29 -10.04 -11.43
N ILE A 592 -22.28 -9.80 -10.57
CA ILE A 592 -22.23 -8.65 -9.66
C ILE A 592 -21.16 -7.66 -10.12
N THR A 593 -19.89 -8.07 -10.10
CA THR A 593 -18.75 -7.17 -10.35
C THR A 593 -18.76 -6.56 -11.75
N LEU A 594 -19.04 -7.38 -12.78
CA LEU A 594 -19.03 -6.98 -14.20
C LEU A 594 -20.43 -6.74 -14.77
N ARG A 595 -21.49 -6.86 -13.96
CA ARG A 595 -22.89 -6.60 -14.38
C ARG A 595 -23.29 -7.27 -15.71
N PHE A 596 -22.85 -8.51 -15.92
CA PHE A 596 -23.05 -9.31 -17.15
C PHE A 596 -22.34 -8.80 -18.41
N ASP A 597 -21.42 -7.84 -18.30
CA ASP A 597 -20.56 -7.38 -19.39
C ASP A 597 -19.31 -8.26 -19.49
N ARG A 598 -19.46 -9.46 -20.07
CA ARG A 598 -18.37 -10.42 -20.25
C ARG A 598 -18.60 -11.34 -21.47
N GLN A 599 -17.58 -12.09 -21.85
CA GLN A 599 -17.66 -13.16 -22.86
C GLN A 599 -18.89 -14.06 -22.64
N TRP A 600 -19.54 -14.43 -23.76
CA TRP A 600 -20.89 -15.00 -23.75
C TRP A 600 -21.00 -16.30 -22.94
N TRP A 601 -19.94 -17.12 -22.86
CA TRP A 601 -19.98 -18.38 -22.11
C TRP A 601 -20.05 -18.17 -20.60
N PHE A 602 -19.36 -17.16 -20.06
CA PHE A 602 -19.46 -16.82 -18.63
C PHE A 602 -20.84 -16.27 -18.28
N VAL A 603 -21.39 -15.43 -19.17
CA VAL A 603 -22.75 -14.88 -19.02
C VAL A 603 -23.78 -16.02 -19.08
N ALA A 604 -23.64 -16.93 -20.04
CA ALA A 604 -24.50 -18.10 -20.18
C ALA A 604 -24.45 -19.01 -18.94
N TYR A 605 -23.26 -19.25 -18.38
CA TYR A 605 -23.10 -20.00 -17.12
C TYR A 605 -23.82 -19.32 -15.94
N ALA A 606 -23.58 -18.03 -15.73
CA ALA A 606 -24.22 -17.27 -14.65
C ALA A 606 -25.75 -17.23 -14.79
N LEU A 607 -26.25 -16.95 -16.00
CA LEU A 607 -27.68 -16.98 -16.29
C LEU A 607 -28.27 -18.37 -16.14
N GLY A 608 -27.56 -19.43 -16.56
CA GLY A 608 -27.97 -20.81 -16.37
C GLY A 608 -28.19 -21.14 -14.89
N LEU A 609 -27.27 -20.73 -14.01
CA LEU A 609 -27.42 -20.89 -12.56
C LEU A 609 -28.63 -20.12 -12.00
N LEU A 610 -28.91 -18.92 -12.51
CA LEU A 610 -30.07 -18.12 -12.10
C LEU A 610 -31.39 -18.74 -12.60
N VAL A 611 -31.41 -19.29 -13.81
CA VAL A 611 -32.57 -20.00 -14.38
C VAL A 611 -32.87 -21.26 -13.58
N VAL A 612 -31.87 -22.08 -13.27
CA VAL A 612 -32.04 -23.26 -12.40
C VAL A 612 -32.61 -22.85 -11.04
N ASN A 613 -32.16 -21.71 -10.50
CA ASN A 613 -32.64 -21.17 -9.25
C ASN A 613 -34.14 -20.76 -9.27
N LEU A 614 -34.76 -20.54 -10.43
CA LEU A 614 -36.20 -20.28 -10.52
C LEU A 614 -37.03 -21.52 -10.13
N PHE A 615 -36.51 -22.72 -10.37
CA PHE A 615 -37.17 -23.99 -10.05
C PHE A 615 -36.78 -24.54 -8.67
N THR A 616 -35.62 -24.13 -8.16
CA THR A 616 -35.00 -24.70 -6.96
C THR A 616 -34.32 -23.60 -6.15
N ARG A 617 -34.72 -23.40 -4.89
CA ARG A 617 -34.21 -22.28 -4.07
C ARG A 617 -32.71 -22.42 -3.78
N LYS A 618 -31.92 -21.42 -4.18
CA LYS A 618 -30.48 -21.22 -3.87
C LYS A 618 -29.56 -22.40 -4.24
N VAL A 619 -29.74 -23.02 -5.42
CA VAL A 619 -28.93 -24.18 -5.86
C VAL A 619 -27.43 -23.94 -5.80
N TYR A 620 -26.98 -22.83 -6.38
CA TYR A 620 -25.55 -22.48 -6.39
C TYR A 620 -24.98 -22.41 -4.96
N CYS A 621 -25.62 -21.69 -4.04
CA CYS A 621 -25.18 -21.59 -2.64
C CYS A 621 -25.21 -22.93 -1.89
N ARG A 622 -26.09 -23.87 -2.28
CA ARG A 622 -26.23 -25.18 -1.65
C ARG A 622 -25.15 -26.16 -2.08
N TYR A 623 -24.79 -26.17 -3.37
CA TYR A 623 -24.01 -27.28 -3.95
C TYR A 623 -22.69 -26.88 -4.60
N ILE A 624 -22.53 -25.64 -5.08
CA ILE A 624 -21.38 -25.25 -5.91
C ILE A 624 -20.48 -24.25 -5.19
N CYS A 625 -21.07 -23.31 -4.43
CA CYS A 625 -20.37 -22.15 -3.85
C CYS A 625 -19.20 -22.52 -2.92
N PRO A 626 -17.93 -22.32 -3.35
CA PRO A 626 -16.76 -22.66 -2.55
C PRO A 626 -16.56 -21.70 -1.38
N LEU A 627 -16.89 -20.41 -1.52
CA LEU A 627 -16.96 -19.49 -0.38
C LEU A 627 -17.93 -19.99 0.71
N GLY A 628 -19.09 -20.51 0.30
CA GLY A 628 -20.07 -21.07 1.24
C GLY A 628 -19.54 -22.28 1.99
N ALA A 629 -18.71 -23.10 1.34
CA ALA A 629 -18.00 -24.21 1.97
C ALA A 629 -16.93 -23.72 2.97
N ALA A 630 -16.15 -22.71 2.61
CA ALA A 630 -15.13 -22.12 3.47
C ALA A 630 -15.74 -21.53 4.75
N LEU A 631 -16.81 -20.74 4.64
CA LEU A 631 -17.50 -20.16 5.81
C LEU A 631 -18.22 -21.24 6.66
N ALA A 632 -18.55 -22.40 6.09
CA ALA A 632 -19.20 -23.49 6.81
C ALA A 632 -18.25 -24.25 7.76
N MET A 633 -16.94 -24.29 7.46
CA MET A 633 -15.95 -24.98 8.29
C MET A 633 -15.89 -24.46 9.74
N PRO A 634 -15.71 -23.13 9.99
CA PRO A 634 -15.67 -22.58 11.34
C PRO A 634 -17.05 -22.50 12.01
N THR A 635 -18.15 -22.67 11.28
CA THR A 635 -19.52 -22.55 11.83
C THR A 635 -19.80 -23.58 12.93
N ARG A 636 -19.08 -24.71 12.98
CA ARG A 636 -19.19 -25.68 14.09
C ARG A 636 -18.67 -25.14 15.43
N LEU A 637 -17.82 -24.11 15.41
CA LEU A 637 -17.25 -23.47 16.60
C LEU A 637 -18.15 -22.34 17.16
N ARG A 638 -19.38 -22.21 16.65
CA ARG A 638 -20.30 -21.17 17.11
C ARG A 638 -20.60 -21.28 18.60
N LEU A 639 -20.69 -20.13 19.27
CA LEU A 639 -20.90 -20.04 20.72
C LEU A 639 -22.36 -20.25 21.14
N PHE A 640 -23.32 -19.91 20.27
CA PHE A 640 -24.74 -19.84 20.64
C PHE A 640 -25.68 -20.47 19.60
N ASP A 641 -26.64 -21.28 20.08
CA ASP A 641 -27.72 -21.87 19.29
C ASP A 641 -29.02 -21.05 19.44
N TRP A 642 -29.13 -19.99 18.64
CA TRP A 642 -30.27 -19.06 18.71
C TRP A 642 -31.59 -19.61 18.13
N LEU A 643 -31.53 -20.61 17.24
CA LEU A 643 -32.71 -21.17 16.57
C LEU A 643 -33.39 -22.22 17.45
N LYS A 644 -34.61 -21.92 17.90
CA LYS A 644 -35.34 -22.77 18.85
C LYS A 644 -36.00 -23.97 18.16
N ARG A 645 -36.00 -25.12 18.85
CA ARG A 645 -36.70 -26.36 18.46
C ARG A 645 -37.42 -26.93 19.67
N ARG A 646 -38.53 -27.64 19.44
CA ARG A 646 -39.25 -28.39 20.49
C ARG A 646 -38.81 -29.86 20.47
N LYS A 647 -39.07 -30.59 21.55
CA LYS A 647 -38.74 -32.03 21.64
C LYS A 647 -39.49 -32.88 20.62
N GLU A 648 -40.70 -32.46 20.25
CA GLU A 648 -41.57 -33.15 19.28
C GLU A 648 -41.16 -32.89 17.83
N CYS A 649 -40.22 -31.98 17.58
CA CYS A 649 -39.71 -31.67 16.26
C CYS A 649 -38.80 -32.79 15.75
N GLY A 650 -39.09 -33.36 14.58
CA GLY A 650 -38.41 -34.53 14.03
C GLY A 650 -39.03 -35.86 14.42
N ASN A 651 -39.70 -35.93 15.58
CA ASN A 651 -40.51 -37.09 15.95
C ASN A 651 -41.61 -36.69 16.97
N PRO A 652 -42.91 -36.75 16.63
CA PRO A 652 -43.51 -37.13 15.35
C PRO A 652 -43.66 -35.96 14.34
N CYS A 653 -43.32 -34.71 14.71
CA CYS A 653 -43.61 -33.54 13.86
C CYS A 653 -42.54 -33.31 12.78
N GLN A 654 -42.93 -33.41 11.51
CA GLN A 654 -42.05 -33.22 10.34
C GLN A 654 -42.24 -31.89 9.61
N LEU A 655 -43.10 -30.99 10.12
CA LEU A 655 -43.54 -29.81 9.37
C LEU A 655 -42.37 -28.91 8.95
N CYS A 656 -41.52 -28.50 9.89
CA CYS A 656 -40.39 -27.62 9.55
C CYS A 656 -39.35 -28.28 8.64
N ALA A 657 -39.19 -29.61 8.69
CA ALA A 657 -38.28 -30.31 7.80
C ALA A 657 -38.81 -30.28 6.35
N LYS A 658 -40.11 -30.44 6.16
CA LYS A 658 -40.79 -30.32 4.86
C LYS A 658 -40.88 -28.88 4.34
N GLU A 659 -41.05 -27.90 5.22
CA GLU A 659 -41.13 -26.48 4.81
C GLU A 659 -39.76 -25.83 4.59
N CYS A 660 -38.67 -26.49 4.99
CA CYS A 660 -37.33 -25.97 4.78
C CYS A 660 -36.92 -26.23 3.32
N GLU A 661 -37.21 -25.28 2.43
CA GLU A 661 -36.87 -25.36 1.00
C GLU A 661 -35.34 -25.46 0.75
N ILE A 662 -34.53 -25.00 1.70
CA ILE A 662 -33.07 -25.15 1.68
C ILE A 662 -32.65 -26.59 2.07
N GLN A 663 -33.54 -27.32 2.74
CA GLN A 663 -33.36 -28.68 3.27
C GLN A 663 -32.21 -28.78 4.29
N ALA A 664 -31.98 -27.70 5.05
CA ALA A 664 -31.00 -27.66 6.13
C ALA A 664 -31.48 -28.34 7.43
N ILE A 665 -32.74 -28.78 7.49
CA ILE A 665 -33.31 -29.49 8.64
C ILE A 665 -33.36 -30.97 8.30
N HIS A 666 -32.64 -31.79 9.07
CA HIS A 666 -32.64 -33.24 8.88
C HIS A 666 -34.03 -33.83 9.20
N PRO A 667 -34.36 -35.01 8.65
CA PRO A 667 -35.60 -35.72 8.97
C PRO A 667 -35.77 -36.04 10.46
N ASP A 668 -34.66 -36.10 11.22
CA ASP A 668 -34.69 -36.26 12.68
C ASP A 668 -34.98 -34.95 13.44
N GLY A 669 -35.20 -33.85 12.73
CA GLY A 669 -35.61 -32.56 13.27
C GLY A 669 -34.48 -31.62 13.67
N ARG A 670 -33.20 -32.03 13.57
CA ARG A 670 -32.04 -31.19 13.88
C ARG A 670 -31.76 -30.19 12.74
N ILE A 671 -31.30 -29.00 13.11
CA ILE A 671 -30.87 -27.98 12.13
C ILE A 671 -29.38 -28.17 11.88
N ASN A 672 -28.99 -28.42 10.64
CA ASN A 672 -27.59 -28.42 10.24
C ASN A 672 -27.09 -26.97 10.09
N ALA A 673 -26.28 -26.54 11.06
CA ALA A 673 -25.67 -25.22 11.10
C ALA A 673 -24.85 -24.89 9.84
N ASN A 674 -24.17 -25.91 9.30
CA ASN A 674 -23.30 -25.77 8.15
C ASN A 674 -24.09 -25.56 6.85
N GLU A 675 -25.41 -25.75 6.84
CA GLU A 675 -26.28 -25.61 5.67
C GLU A 675 -27.38 -24.55 5.82
N CYS A 676 -27.69 -24.16 7.06
CA CYS A 676 -28.69 -23.16 7.37
C CYS A 676 -28.30 -21.76 6.84
N HIS A 677 -29.20 -21.12 6.09
CA HIS A 677 -29.03 -19.73 5.61
C HIS A 677 -29.76 -18.69 6.49
N TYR A 678 -30.06 -19.04 7.75
CA TYR A 678 -30.64 -18.13 8.73
C TYR A 678 -31.88 -17.35 8.25
N CYS A 679 -32.77 -18.04 7.54
CA CYS A 679 -33.95 -17.45 6.89
C CYS A 679 -35.10 -17.14 7.87
N LEU A 680 -35.08 -17.74 9.06
CA LEU A 680 -36.09 -17.64 10.13
C LEU A 680 -37.49 -18.20 9.79
N ASP A 681 -37.67 -18.82 8.62
CA ASP A 681 -38.95 -19.42 8.21
C ASP A 681 -39.43 -20.50 9.20
N CYS A 682 -38.50 -21.33 9.71
CA CYS A 682 -38.82 -22.34 10.71
C CYS A 682 -39.20 -21.75 12.08
N GLN A 683 -38.67 -20.56 12.44
CA GLN A 683 -39.01 -19.87 13.67
C GLN A 683 -40.41 -19.23 13.60
N MET A 684 -40.80 -18.71 12.43
CA MET A 684 -42.18 -18.26 12.20
C MET A 684 -43.18 -19.40 12.41
N THR A 685 -42.91 -20.59 11.84
CA THR A 685 -43.74 -21.77 12.08
C THR A 685 -43.71 -22.20 13.55
N TRP A 686 -42.56 -22.13 14.23
CA TRP A 686 -42.41 -22.51 15.64
C TRP A 686 -43.26 -21.66 16.61
N HIS A 687 -43.37 -20.36 16.35
CA HIS A 687 -44.15 -19.39 17.13
C HIS A 687 -45.65 -19.38 16.78
N ASN A 688 -46.05 -19.92 15.64
CA ASN A 688 -47.43 -19.84 15.16
C ASN A 688 -48.32 -20.93 15.79
N GLU A 689 -49.24 -20.51 16.67
CA GLU A 689 -50.17 -21.41 17.36
C GLU A 689 -51.16 -22.15 16.45
N ASN A 690 -51.41 -21.62 15.26
CA ASN A 690 -52.31 -22.20 14.26
C ASN A 690 -51.61 -23.12 13.27
N LYS A 691 -50.28 -23.08 13.20
CA LYS A 691 -49.49 -23.82 12.20
C LYS A 691 -48.65 -24.92 12.83
N CYS A 692 -48.11 -24.68 14.03
CA CYS A 692 -47.25 -25.62 14.74
C CYS A 692 -48.05 -26.79 15.33
N PRO A 693 -47.90 -28.04 14.86
CA PRO A 693 -48.72 -29.17 15.33
C PRO A 693 -48.67 -29.42 16.84
N PRO A 694 -47.51 -29.32 17.52
CA PRO A 694 -47.45 -29.40 18.99
C PRO A 694 -48.31 -28.34 19.70
N LEU A 695 -48.34 -27.10 19.20
CA LEU A 695 -49.15 -26.02 19.77
C LEU A 695 -50.63 -26.21 19.48
N ILE A 696 -50.99 -26.62 18.26
CA ILE A 696 -52.37 -26.96 17.89
C ILE A 696 -52.90 -28.08 18.80
N ASN A 697 -52.10 -29.13 19.03
CA ASN A 697 -52.47 -30.23 19.90
C ASN A 697 -52.63 -29.78 21.36
N LYS A 698 -51.72 -28.93 21.86
CA LYS A 698 -51.80 -28.34 23.21
C LYS A 698 -53.06 -27.47 23.36
N ARG A 699 -53.40 -26.67 22.35
CA ARG A 699 -54.62 -25.86 22.34
C ARG A 699 -55.88 -26.72 22.29
N LYS A 700 -55.94 -27.72 21.41
CA LYS A 700 -57.07 -28.67 21.31
C LYS A 700 -57.30 -29.42 22.63
N LYS A 701 -56.23 -29.78 23.36
CA LYS A 701 -56.33 -30.39 24.69
C LYS A 701 -56.88 -29.39 25.73
N ARG A 702 -56.41 -28.14 25.73
CA ARG A 702 -56.93 -27.08 26.61
C ARG A 702 -58.40 -26.76 26.36
N SER A 703 -58.81 -26.67 25.09
CA SER A 703 -60.21 -26.40 24.74
C SER A 703 -61.14 -27.56 25.11
N LYS A 704 -60.67 -28.81 24.99
CA LYS A 704 -61.42 -29.99 25.46
C LYS A 704 -61.54 -30.02 26.98
N ALA A 705 -60.47 -29.71 27.73
CA ALA A 705 -60.52 -29.65 29.19
C ALA A 705 -61.47 -28.54 29.70
N SER A 706 -61.48 -27.37 29.05
CA SER A 706 -62.38 -26.26 29.37
C SER A 706 -63.86 -26.55 29.04
N ALA A 707 -64.15 -27.43 28.07
CA ALA A 707 -65.53 -27.81 27.73
C ALA A 707 -66.14 -28.82 28.71
N THR A 708 -65.31 -29.59 29.43
CA THR A 708 -65.77 -30.60 30.41
C THR A 708 -66.19 -29.99 31.75
N GLU A 709 -65.71 -28.79 32.12
CA GLU A 709 -66.06 -28.14 33.39
C GLU A 709 -67.49 -27.52 33.43
N THR A 710 -68.23 -27.48 32.32
CA THR A 710 -69.53 -26.75 32.24
C THR A 710 -70.78 -27.64 32.35
N GLN A 711 -70.67 -28.91 32.73
CA GLN A 711 -71.84 -29.78 33.01
C GLN A 711 -71.78 -30.37 34.42
N LEU A 712 -72.04 -29.55 35.44
CA LEU A 712 -72.46 -30.05 36.75
C LEU A 712 -73.99 -30.11 36.75
N ILE A 713 -74.54 -31.33 36.85
CA ILE A 713 -75.99 -31.56 37.00
C ILE A 713 -76.39 -30.98 38.37
N PRO A 714 -77.40 -30.09 38.44
CA PRO A 714 -77.82 -29.51 39.72
C PRO A 714 -78.43 -30.59 40.61
N VAL A 715 -77.86 -30.78 41.80
CA VAL A 715 -78.40 -31.65 42.84
C VAL A 715 -79.63 -30.96 43.43
N VAL A 716 -80.81 -31.50 43.16
CA VAL A 716 -82.06 -31.09 43.82
C VAL A 716 -82.20 -31.89 45.11
N GLN A 717 -82.12 -31.22 46.26
CA GLN A 717 -82.48 -31.83 47.54
C GLN A 717 -84.02 -31.89 47.64
N VAL A 718 -84.56 -33.10 47.79
CA VAL A 718 -85.97 -33.33 48.09
C VAL A 718 -86.14 -33.40 49.60
N THR A 719 -86.76 -32.39 50.20
CA THR A 719 -87.22 -32.42 51.58
C THR A 719 -88.53 -33.23 51.67
N PRO A 720 -88.66 -34.20 52.60
CA PRO A 720 -89.93 -34.86 52.84
C PRO A 720 -90.92 -33.87 53.47
N ALA A 721 -92.15 -33.86 52.97
CA ALA A 721 -93.26 -33.03 53.43
C ALA A 721 -93.68 -33.39 54.88
N PRO A 722 -94.25 -32.43 55.64
CA PRO A 722 -94.46 -32.52 57.09
C PRO A 722 -95.43 -33.60 57.56
#